data_AF-A0A9D1QYU6-F1
#
_entry.id   AF-A0A9D1QYU6-F1
#
_cell.length_a   1.000
_cell.length_b   1.000
_cell.length_c   1.000
_cell.angle_alpha   90.00
_cell.angle_beta   90.00
_cell.angle_gamma   90.00
#
_symmetry.space_group_name_H-M   'P 1'
#
loop_
_entity.id
_entity.type
_entity.pdbx_description
1 polymer ?
#
loop_
_entity_poly.entity_id
_entity_poly.type
_entity_poly.pdbx_seq_one_letter_code
_entity_poly.pdbx_strand_id
1 'polypeptide(L)'
;MPESADFTWKFHRIGGLDQVTLRTPEELTHLEELDPKLWVALSCPANELQFDDRTLQLIDTNNDGRIRISEVREAVRWAVERLKDPASLADGRPDLPLSEIRQDTDDNRRLYAAAQRILKEQGREAAEALTQENVAKAMEAAKKSVFNGDGVMTPDPGFDPDLNRFIEDVVTVTGGAPDAGGAQGATLELAQTFMQEVHDYKAWTDELKNYAATFALGAGTRDGFDLLRALEAKLDDYFLRCQLAAFDARAVFALNAPETVFAELADRNLDPGDEALKELPLAHVQADQPLPLESGLNPAWREQVHRFRDTVIVPLLGPRGSLSFEDWGELRRRFASYAALVAKEPANKAGQLGAERLDALLSGDILARFEALVRQDADAAQYVKDTEDAERLVLYHQHLHRLLMNFVSFCDFYALSLPTTFQIGKLFIDGRSCHLCLRVEDIAAHAAQAQLSHLCLAYCECTRDGSTQKMNIVAAITAGDARLLIPGRHGIFMDTDGVSWEAVLVKLVDNPISIRTAMFAPYRRIGRMVTDQIEKFTDAKSAAIVSDASKSLEKLATEGKARPFDIGRSMGIFAAIGLALGAIGTALASIASALFSLSWWQFPLLLAGLFLAVSGPSMFLAWLKLRRRTLGPVLDASGWAVNSQIPINFMLGSYLTDTAALPPNANRTFNDPFRNRSHWKGWLLALAVACIAAGAITVGYQAWERSQPHSVNPAETVGLLPPITASPAAQTPAETKP
;
A
#
# COMPACT_ATOMS: atom_id res chain seq x y z
N MET A 1 22.09 -35.30 -3.32
CA MET A 1 20.67 -35.62 -3.55
C MET A 1 20.31 -36.67 -2.52
N PRO A 2 19.45 -36.38 -1.54
CA PRO A 2 19.06 -37.41 -0.58
C PRO A 2 18.15 -38.43 -1.27
N GLU A 3 18.23 -39.68 -0.81
CA GLU A 3 17.43 -40.82 -1.26
C GLU A 3 15.93 -40.60 -0.99
N SER A 4 15.13 -40.37 -2.04
CA SER A 4 13.65 -40.40 -1.98
C SER A 4 13.09 -41.26 -3.13
N ALA A 5 13.70 -42.42 -3.36
CA ALA A 5 13.52 -43.19 -4.60
C ALA A 5 12.14 -43.87 -4.77
N ASP A 6 11.26 -43.85 -3.78
CA ASP A 6 10.00 -44.62 -3.82
C ASP A 6 8.74 -43.78 -4.10
N PHE A 7 8.75 -42.46 -3.88
CA PHE A 7 7.58 -41.61 -4.14
C PHE A 7 7.60 -40.98 -5.54
N THR A 8 6.53 -41.21 -6.32
CA THR A 8 6.40 -40.67 -7.69
C THR A 8 5.45 -39.47 -7.71
N TRP A 9 6.02 -38.28 -7.84
CA TRP A 9 5.27 -37.03 -8.02
C TRP A 9 4.51 -37.00 -9.36
N LYS A 10 3.28 -36.46 -9.34
CA LYS A 10 2.51 -36.19 -10.55
C LYS A 10 2.52 -34.70 -10.86
N PHE A 11 2.90 -34.39 -12.09
CA PHE A 11 2.84 -33.05 -12.65
C PHE A 11 1.89 -33.03 -13.84
N HIS A 12 1.15 -31.95 -13.99
CA HIS A 12 0.44 -31.64 -15.24
C HIS A 12 1.07 -30.41 -15.89
N ARG A 13 0.94 -30.28 -17.21
CA ARG A 13 1.36 -29.08 -17.94
C ARG A 13 0.13 -28.33 -18.47
N ILE A 14 -0.20 -27.19 -17.87
CA ILE A 14 -1.20 -26.23 -18.40
C ILE A 14 -0.56 -24.85 -18.56
N GLY A 15 -0.95 -24.15 -19.62
CA GLY A 15 -0.46 -22.80 -19.89
C GLY A 15 1.01 -22.72 -20.29
N GLY A 16 1.73 -23.85 -20.34
CA GLY A 16 3.18 -23.92 -20.55
C GLY A 16 4.00 -24.04 -19.26
N LEU A 17 3.33 -24.18 -18.11
CA LEU A 17 3.93 -24.36 -16.78
C LEU A 17 3.69 -25.80 -16.30
N ASP A 18 4.72 -26.44 -15.74
CA ASP A 18 4.59 -27.74 -15.06
C ASP A 18 4.14 -27.51 -13.62
N GLN A 19 3.03 -28.11 -13.23
CA GLN A 19 2.34 -27.87 -11.96
C GLN A 19 2.12 -29.18 -11.24
N VAL A 20 2.50 -29.25 -9.97
CA VAL A 20 2.24 -30.41 -9.11
C VAL A 20 0.74 -30.56 -8.87
N THR A 21 0.20 -31.78 -8.85
CA THR A 21 -1.25 -31.97 -8.75
C THR A 21 -1.83 -31.82 -7.34
N LEU A 22 -1.13 -32.32 -6.31
CA LEU A 22 -1.58 -32.33 -4.89
C LEU A 22 -3.03 -32.83 -4.72
N ARG A 23 -3.36 -33.94 -5.39
CA ARG A 23 -4.70 -34.56 -5.36
C ARG A 23 -4.78 -35.82 -4.53
N THR A 24 -3.65 -36.46 -4.25
CA THR A 24 -3.62 -37.70 -3.47
C THR A 24 -3.08 -37.44 -2.06
N PRO A 25 -3.48 -38.26 -1.06
CA PRO A 25 -3.02 -38.06 0.31
C PRO A 25 -1.49 -38.22 0.43
N GLU A 26 -0.88 -39.05 -0.42
CA GLU A 26 0.57 -39.21 -0.48
C GLU A 26 1.27 -37.94 -0.96
N GLU A 27 0.73 -37.24 -1.98
CA GLU A 27 1.29 -35.96 -2.45
C GLU A 27 1.29 -34.86 -1.37
N LEU A 28 0.25 -34.84 -0.53
CA LEU A 28 0.16 -33.90 0.59
C LEU A 28 1.15 -34.27 1.70
N THR A 29 1.27 -35.57 2.00
CA THR A 29 2.20 -36.08 3.03
C THR A 29 3.66 -35.82 2.67
N HIS A 30 4.03 -35.97 1.38
CA HIS A 30 5.40 -35.77 0.90
C HIS A 30 5.71 -34.31 0.51
N LEU A 31 4.80 -33.34 0.72
CA LEU A 31 4.96 -31.95 0.25
C LEU A 31 6.28 -31.28 0.69
N GLU A 32 6.85 -31.70 1.82
CA GLU A 32 8.12 -31.18 2.33
C GLU A 32 9.34 -31.57 1.49
N GLU A 33 9.26 -32.71 0.81
CA GLU A 33 10.29 -33.25 -0.07
C GLU A 33 10.28 -32.56 -1.44
N LEU A 34 9.17 -31.92 -1.82
CA LEU A 34 9.07 -31.19 -3.07
C LEU A 34 10.03 -30.00 -3.06
N ASP A 35 10.97 -29.96 -4.02
CA ASP A 35 11.93 -28.86 -4.17
C ASP A 35 11.16 -27.52 -4.24
N PRO A 36 11.43 -26.56 -3.33
CA PRO A 36 10.84 -25.22 -3.36
C PRO A 36 10.91 -24.52 -4.72
N LYS A 37 11.92 -24.84 -5.55
CA LYS A 37 12.06 -24.28 -6.90
C LYS A 37 10.95 -24.72 -7.87
N LEU A 38 10.20 -25.75 -7.53
CA LEU A 38 9.07 -26.26 -8.30
C LEU A 38 7.74 -25.64 -7.83
N TRP A 39 7.75 -24.83 -6.76
CA TRP A 39 6.58 -24.09 -6.30
C TRP A 39 6.43 -22.83 -7.14
N VAL A 40 5.17 -22.48 -7.45
CA VAL A 40 4.88 -21.27 -8.23
C VAL A 40 5.15 -20.02 -7.40
N ALA A 41 4.72 -19.99 -6.14
CA ALA A 41 5.04 -18.93 -5.18
C ALA A 41 5.84 -19.47 -3.99
N LEU A 42 6.74 -18.65 -3.46
CA LEU A 42 7.54 -18.91 -2.26
C LEU A 42 7.02 -18.10 -1.05
N SER A 43 6.34 -16.99 -1.31
CA SER A 43 5.61 -16.25 -0.29
C SER A 43 4.45 -15.45 -0.89
N CYS A 44 3.45 -15.16 -0.08
CA CYS A 44 2.34 -14.27 -0.40
C CYS A 44 1.96 -13.41 0.81
N PRO A 45 1.31 -12.25 0.63
CA PRO A 45 0.73 -11.48 1.73
C PRO A 45 -0.30 -12.30 2.53
N ALA A 46 -0.38 -12.09 3.84
CA ALA A 46 -1.39 -12.71 4.70
C ALA A 46 -2.71 -11.92 4.74
N ASN A 47 -2.76 -10.76 4.08
CA ASN A 47 -3.92 -9.87 4.02
C ASN A 47 -4.24 -9.50 2.57
N GLU A 48 -5.43 -8.94 2.34
CA GLU A 48 -5.88 -8.43 1.04
C GLU A 48 -6.02 -9.50 -0.06
N LEU A 49 -6.13 -10.77 0.34
CA LEU A 49 -6.45 -11.88 -0.54
C LEU A 49 -7.95 -12.20 -0.47
N GLN A 50 -8.50 -12.73 -1.56
CA GLN A 50 -9.86 -13.27 -1.65
C GLN A 50 -9.91 -14.67 -1.08
N PHE A 51 -9.70 -14.74 0.24
CA PHE A 51 -9.58 -15.94 1.04
C PHE A 51 -10.11 -15.70 2.45
N ASP A 52 -10.27 -16.76 3.24
CA ASP A 52 -10.70 -16.64 4.64
C ASP A 52 -9.57 -16.04 5.50
N ASP A 53 -9.78 -14.83 6.01
CA ASP A 53 -8.77 -14.05 6.76
C ASP A 53 -8.28 -14.81 8.01
N ARG A 54 -9.19 -15.50 8.71
CA ARG A 54 -8.85 -16.25 9.93
C ARG A 54 -7.90 -17.41 9.61
N THR A 55 -8.15 -18.11 8.49
CA THR A 55 -7.25 -19.17 8.02
C THR A 55 -5.86 -18.63 7.70
N LEU A 56 -5.75 -17.46 7.06
CA LEU A 56 -4.45 -16.85 6.77
C LEU A 56 -3.70 -16.48 8.06
N GLN A 57 -4.39 -15.93 9.05
CA GLN A 57 -3.82 -15.65 10.38
C GLN A 57 -3.31 -16.89 11.10
N LEU A 58 -4.01 -18.03 10.98
CA LEU A 58 -3.57 -19.30 11.59
C LEU A 58 -2.35 -19.92 10.90
N ILE A 59 -2.11 -19.57 9.63
CA ILE A 59 -0.94 -20.00 8.87
C ILE A 59 0.25 -19.07 9.12
N ASP A 60 0.02 -17.76 9.25
CA ASP A 60 1.04 -16.75 9.61
C ASP A 60 1.44 -16.85 11.10
N THR A 61 2.20 -17.90 11.43
CA THR A 61 2.54 -18.24 12.82
C THR A 61 3.47 -17.21 13.48
N ASN A 62 4.19 -16.41 12.70
CA ASN A 62 5.08 -15.36 13.21
C ASN A 62 4.45 -13.95 13.20
N ASN A 63 3.24 -13.80 12.65
CA ASN A 63 2.51 -12.55 12.52
C ASN A 63 3.30 -11.44 11.77
N ASP A 64 4.12 -11.80 10.79
CA ASP A 64 4.87 -10.85 9.95
C ASP A 64 4.03 -10.29 8.78
N GLY A 65 2.79 -10.77 8.63
CA GLY A 65 1.87 -10.39 7.57
C GLY A 65 2.17 -11.07 6.24
N ARG A 66 2.99 -12.13 6.22
CA ARG A 66 3.36 -12.88 5.01
C ARG A 66 3.38 -14.38 5.28
N ILE A 67 2.72 -15.12 4.40
CA ILE A 67 2.77 -16.58 4.39
C ILE A 67 3.93 -17.05 3.53
N ARG A 68 4.79 -17.90 4.08
CA ARG A 68 5.98 -18.49 3.45
C ARG A 68 5.86 -20.00 3.33
N ILE A 69 6.75 -20.59 2.51
CA ILE A 69 6.82 -22.06 2.30
C ILE A 69 6.88 -22.84 3.62
N SER A 70 7.65 -22.37 4.61
CA SER A 70 7.78 -23.04 5.90
C SER A 70 6.45 -23.17 6.62
N GLU A 71 5.66 -22.10 6.64
CA GLU A 71 4.35 -22.06 7.28
C GLU A 71 3.32 -22.89 6.52
N VAL A 72 3.35 -22.85 5.17
CA VAL A 72 2.49 -23.72 4.35
C VAL A 72 2.80 -25.19 4.57
N ARG A 73 4.09 -25.56 4.64
CA ARG A 73 4.51 -26.94 4.94
C ARG A 73 4.08 -27.37 6.33
N GLU A 74 4.28 -26.52 7.33
CA GLU A 74 3.83 -26.78 8.69
C GLU A 74 2.31 -26.96 8.77
N ALA A 75 1.54 -26.09 8.11
CA ALA A 75 0.08 -26.18 8.07
C ALA A 75 -0.40 -27.51 7.46
N VAL A 76 0.22 -27.93 6.35
CA VAL A 76 -0.10 -29.22 5.70
C VAL A 76 0.31 -30.39 6.59
N ARG A 77 1.52 -30.40 7.14
CA ARG A 77 1.99 -31.45 8.05
C ARG A 77 1.04 -31.59 9.25
N TRP A 78 0.72 -30.46 9.89
CA TRP A 78 -0.13 -30.40 11.06
C TRP A 78 -1.54 -30.95 10.78
N ALA A 79 -2.11 -30.64 9.59
CA ALA A 79 -3.42 -31.15 9.17
C ALA A 79 -3.39 -32.66 8.88
N VAL A 80 -2.38 -33.12 8.13
CA VAL A 80 -2.19 -34.53 7.75
C VAL A 80 -2.02 -35.43 8.98
N GLU A 81 -1.34 -34.96 10.02
CA GLU A 81 -1.17 -35.69 11.29
C GLU A 81 -2.49 -35.90 12.07
N ARG A 82 -3.52 -35.08 11.79
CA ARG A 82 -4.79 -35.05 12.53
C ARG A 82 -5.97 -35.65 11.75
N LEU A 83 -5.86 -35.78 10.43
CA LEU A 83 -6.90 -36.34 9.56
C LEU A 83 -6.67 -37.82 9.26
N LYS A 84 -7.73 -38.63 9.24
CA LYS A 84 -7.67 -40.05 8.88
C LYS A 84 -7.40 -40.23 7.39
N ASP A 85 -8.09 -39.45 6.55
CA ASP A 85 -7.83 -39.37 5.12
C ASP A 85 -7.43 -37.94 4.73
N PRO A 86 -6.14 -37.65 4.51
CA PRO A 86 -5.70 -36.33 4.06
C PRO A 86 -6.27 -35.91 2.71
N ALA A 87 -6.77 -36.83 1.88
CA ALA A 87 -7.41 -36.50 0.61
C ALA A 87 -8.70 -35.69 0.80
N SER A 88 -9.34 -35.80 1.97
CA SER A 88 -10.54 -35.03 2.34
C SER A 88 -10.34 -33.51 2.23
N LEU A 89 -9.11 -33.03 2.42
CA LEU A 89 -8.75 -31.62 2.24
C LEU A 89 -9.11 -31.10 0.83
N ALA A 90 -9.05 -31.96 -0.19
CA ALA A 90 -9.35 -31.59 -1.58
C ALA A 90 -10.85 -31.41 -1.85
N ASP A 91 -11.72 -31.92 -0.98
CA ASP A 91 -13.17 -31.78 -1.15
C ASP A 91 -13.65 -30.36 -0.83
N GLY A 92 -12.90 -29.61 0.00
CA GLY A 92 -13.23 -28.23 0.39
C GLY A 92 -14.60 -28.10 1.07
N ARG A 93 -15.03 -29.13 1.82
CA ARG A 93 -16.34 -29.13 2.48
C ARG A 93 -16.38 -28.08 3.59
N PRO A 94 -17.50 -27.37 3.77
CA PRO A 94 -17.67 -26.36 4.82
C PRO A 94 -17.77 -26.96 6.23
N ASP A 95 -17.94 -28.28 6.31
CA ASP A 95 -18.06 -29.06 7.53
C ASP A 95 -16.94 -30.10 7.62
N LEU A 96 -16.40 -30.26 8.83
CA LEU A 96 -15.43 -31.30 9.20
C LEU A 96 -16.18 -32.44 9.90
N PRO A 97 -16.34 -33.62 9.28
CA PRO A 97 -16.92 -34.76 9.95
C PRO A 97 -16.05 -35.20 11.12
N LEU A 98 -16.65 -35.44 12.30
CA LEU A 98 -15.91 -35.93 13.47
C LEU A 98 -15.25 -37.29 13.20
N SER A 99 -15.82 -38.07 12.27
CA SER A 99 -15.24 -39.33 11.82
C SER A 99 -13.88 -39.18 11.15
N GLU A 100 -13.55 -38.01 10.58
CA GLU A 100 -12.27 -37.74 9.92
C GLU A 100 -11.13 -37.45 10.90
N ILE A 101 -11.44 -37.09 12.15
CA ILE A 101 -10.43 -36.77 13.16
C ILE A 101 -9.79 -38.08 13.65
N ARG A 102 -8.45 -38.15 13.58
CA ARG A 102 -7.67 -39.25 14.16
C ARG A 102 -7.82 -39.30 15.68
N GLN A 103 -7.53 -40.45 16.28
CA GLN A 103 -7.62 -40.65 17.74
C GLN A 103 -6.48 -41.55 18.26
N ASP A 104 -5.40 -41.65 17.50
CA ASP A 104 -4.26 -42.53 17.75
C ASP A 104 -3.21 -41.92 18.69
N THR A 105 -3.16 -40.59 18.79
CA THR A 105 -2.30 -39.86 19.73
C THR A 105 -3.13 -39.21 20.84
N ASP A 106 -2.50 -38.84 21.95
CA ASP A 106 -3.18 -38.13 23.05
C ASP A 106 -3.74 -36.79 22.58
N ASP A 107 -2.99 -36.06 21.77
CA ASP A 107 -3.39 -34.77 21.20
C ASP A 107 -4.62 -34.92 20.29
N ASN A 108 -4.61 -35.93 19.41
CA ASN A 108 -5.72 -36.21 18.51
C ASN A 108 -7.00 -36.62 19.29
N ARG A 109 -6.84 -37.37 20.39
CA ARG A 109 -7.96 -37.71 21.30
C ARG A 109 -8.53 -36.49 22.01
N ARG A 110 -7.68 -35.56 22.46
CA ARG A 110 -8.13 -34.28 23.06
C ARG A 110 -8.86 -33.41 22.04
N LEU A 111 -8.32 -33.30 20.83
CA LEU A 111 -8.95 -32.57 19.72
C LEU A 111 -10.35 -33.12 19.39
N TYR A 112 -10.48 -34.45 19.29
CA TYR A 112 -11.78 -35.09 19.10
C TYR A 112 -12.76 -34.79 20.25
N ALA A 113 -12.29 -34.89 21.50
CA ALA A 113 -13.11 -34.56 22.67
C ALA A 113 -13.54 -33.08 22.70
N ALA A 114 -12.65 -32.16 22.32
CA ALA A 114 -12.96 -30.74 22.18
C ALA A 114 -14.01 -30.49 21.11
N ALA A 115 -13.87 -31.10 19.93
CA ALA A 115 -14.87 -31.02 18.87
C ALA A 115 -16.27 -31.51 19.32
N GLN A 116 -16.33 -32.63 20.05
CA GLN A 116 -17.59 -33.11 20.65
C GLN A 116 -18.15 -32.14 21.69
N ARG A 117 -17.28 -31.56 22.52
CA ARG A 117 -17.67 -30.61 23.56
C ARG A 117 -18.24 -29.31 22.97
N ILE A 118 -17.63 -28.77 21.92
CA ILE A 118 -18.13 -27.60 21.19
C ILE A 118 -19.58 -27.81 20.72
N LEU A 119 -19.87 -28.98 20.15
CA LEU A 119 -21.21 -29.33 19.71
C LEU A 119 -22.18 -29.48 20.89
N LYS A 120 -21.74 -30.12 21.97
CA LYS A 120 -22.52 -30.29 23.20
C LYS A 120 -22.91 -28.96 23.85
N GLU A 121 -21.96 -28.05 24.01
CA GLU A 121 -22.20 -26.72 24.59
C GLU A 121 -23.18 -25.88 23.76
N GLN A 122 -23.30 -26.19 22.47
CA GLN A 122 -24.27 -25.55 21.56
C GLN A 122 -25.59 -26.33 21.44
N GLY A 123 -25.81 -27.36 22.26
CA GLY A 123 -27.03 -28.18 22.23
C GLY A 123 -27.17 -29.07 20.99
N ARG A 124 -26.06 -29.37 20.29
CA ARG A 124 -26.00 -30.12 19.03
C ARG A 124 -25.30 -31.48 19.20
N GLU A 125 -25.55 -32.18 20.31
CA GLU A 125 -24.91 -33.47 20.63
C GLU A 125 -25.11 -34.56 19.56
N ALA A 126 -26.20 -34.49 18.78
CA ALA A 126 -26.50 -35.44 17.70
C ALA A 126 -25.82 -35.08 16.36
N ALA A 127 -25.11 -33.96 16.27
CA ALA A 127 -24.42 -33.56 15.04
C ALA A 127 -23.13 -34.38 14.86
N GLU A 128 -22.87 -34.82 13.62
CA GLU A 128 -21.71 -35.65 13.28
C GLU A 128 -20.56 -34.85 12.65
N ALA A 129 -20.74 -33.54 12.45
CA ALA A 129 -19.76 -32.66 11.82
C ALA A 129 -19.71 -31.28 12.48
N LEU A 130 -18.53 -30.68 12.44
CA LEU A 130 -18.21 -29.38 13.00
C LEU A 130 -18.07 -28.35 11.87
N THR A 131 -18.63 -27.15 12.03
CA THR A 131 -18.55 -26.08 11.02
C THR A 131 -17.74 -24.89 11.53
N GLN A 132 -17.29 -24.02 10.62
CA GLN A 132 -16.61 -22.76 10.97
C GLN A 132 -17.43 -21.91 11.95
N GLU A 133 -18.75 -21.86 11.79
CA GLU A 133 -19.63 -21.12 12.70
C GLU A 133 -19.62 -21.71 14.12
N ASN A 134 -19.55 -23.04 14.25
CA ASN A 134 -19.52 -23.69 15.57
C ASN A 134 -18.23 -23.38 16.32
N VAL A 135 -17.08 -23.47 15.65
CA VAL A 135 -15.79 -23.14 16.28
C VAL A 135 -15.67 -21.65 16.59
N ALA A 136 -16.15 -20.77 15.70
CA ALA A 136 -16.14 -19.33 15.96
C ALA A 136 -16.97 -18.96 17.21
N LYS A 137 -18.16 -19.55 17.37
CA LYS A 137 -18.97 -19.36 18.59
C LYS A 137 -18.30 -19.91 19.85
N ALA A 138 -17.64 -21.07 19.74
CA ALA A 138 -16.90 -21.64 20.86
C ALA A 138 -15.71 -20.77 21.26
N MET A 139 -14.95 -20.25 20.30
CA MET A 139 -13.84 -19.32 20.54
C MET A 139 -14.32 -18.02 21.19
N GLU A 140 -15.43 -17.45 20.73
CA GLU A 140 -16.01 -16.25 21.35
C GLU A 140 -16.56 -16.52 22.76
N ALA A 141 -17.08 -17.72 23.02
CA ALA A 141 -17.48 -18.13 24.37
C ALA A 141 -16.26 -18.37 25.28
N ALA A 142 -15.19 -18.99 24.76
CA ALA A 142 -13.95 -19.24 25.48
C ALA A 142 -13.25 -17.93 25.90
N LYS A 143 -13.17 -16.93 25.01
CA LYS A 143 -12.61 -15.60 25.32
C LYS A 143 -13.38 -14.87 26.44
N LYS A 144 -14.70 -15.07 26.51
CA LYS A 144 -15.58 -14.46 27.52
C LYS A 144 -15.70 -15.28 28.80
N SER A 145 -15.07 -16.45 28.83
CA SER A 145 -15.01 -17.26 30.04
C SER A 145 -14.19 -16.51 31.09
N VAL A 146 -14.62 -16.61 32.33
CA VAL A 146 -13.87 -16.10 33.49
C VAL A 146 -12.48 -16.72 33.58
N PHE A 147 -12.39 -17.99 33.18
CA PHE A 147 -11.13 -18.71 33.02
C PHE A 147 -10.93 -18.99 31.53
N ASN A 148 -10.11 -18.18 30.88
CA ASN A 148 -9.80 -18.26 29.45
C ASN A 148 -8.32 -18.64 29.19
N GLY A 149 -7.54 -18.82 30.26
CA GLY A 149 -6.16 -19.30 30.18
C GLY A 149 -5.14 -18.26 29.73
N ASP A 150 -5.48 -16.97 29.70
CA ASP A 150 -4.58 -15.90 29.31
C ASP A 150 -3.73 -15.35 30.47
N GLY A 151 -4.00 -15.78 31.71
CA GLY A 151 -3.31 -15.33 32.91
C GLY A 151 -3.73 -13.94 33.41
N VAL A 152 -4.77 -13.35 32.84
CA VAL A 152 -5.31 -12.02 33.16
C VAL A 152 -6.66 -12.18 33.87
N MET A 153 -6.69 -11.88 35.16
CA MET A 153 -7.92 -11.99 35.95
C MET A 153 -8.69 -10.68 35.92
N THR A 154 -9.94 -10.71 35.49
CA THR A 154 -10.86 -9.56 35.53
C THR A 154 -11.87 -9.72 36.68
N PRO A 155 -12.45 -8.62 37.21
CA PRO A 155 -13.47 -8.73 38.25
C PRO A 155 -14.70 -9.49 37.75
N ASP A 156 -15.14 -10.51 38.50
CA ASP A 156 -16.28 -11.36 38.15
C ASP A 156 -17.26 -11.51 39.34
N PRO A 157 -18.59 -11.44 39.13
CA PRO A 157 -19.58 -11.59 40.19
C PRO A 157 -19.50 -12.91 40.97
N GLY A 158 -18.91 -13.96 40.40
CA GLY A 158 -18.69 -15.26 41.04
C GLY A 158 -17.49 -15.30 41.98
N PHE A 159 -16.62 -14.30 41.95
CA PHE A 159 -15.49 -14.19 42.87
C PHE A 159 -15.88 -13.57 44.22
N ASP A 160 -15.04 -13.83 45.21
CA ASP A 160 -15.18 -13.20 46.51
C ASP A 160 -15.01 -11.67 46.40
N PRO A 161 -15.84 -10.86 47.09
CA PRO A 161 -15.81 -9.40 46.96
C PRO A 161 -14.44 -8.78 47.27
N ASP A 162 -13.67 -9.34 48.21
CA ASP A 162 -12.34 -8.82 48.54
C ASP A 162 -11.34 -9.05 47.40
N LEU A 163 -11.50 -10.16 46.67
CA LEU A 163 -10.66 -10.50 45.51
C LEU A 163 -10.98 -9.62 44.32
N ASN A 164 -12.26 -9.36 44.03
CA ASN A 164 -12.66 -8.40 43.01
C ASN A 164 -12.10 -7.01 43.30
N ARG A 165 -12.23 -6.55 44.55
CA ARG A 165 -11.66 -5.28 44.97
C ARG A 165 -10.14 -5.24 44.85
N PHE A 166 -9.46 -6.35 45.14
CA PHE A 166 -8.01 -6.45 44.94
C PHE A 166 -7.63 -6.32 43.46
N ILE A 167 -8.34 -6.98 42.56
CA ILE A 167 -8.13 -6.85 41.11
C ILE A 167 -8.33 -5.39 40.67
N GLU A 168 -9.40 -4.75 41.13
CA GLU A 168 -9.68 -3.32 40.85
C GLU A 168 -8.56 -2.40 41.37
N ASP A 169 -8.04 -2.66 42.57
CA ASP A 169 -6.93 -1.91 43.16
C ASP A 169 -5.65 -2.06 42.31
N VAL A 170 -5.32 -3.29 41.89
CA VAL A 170 -4.17 -3.57 41.02
C VAL A 170 -4.29 -2.82 39.70
N VAL A 171 -5.45 -2.90 39.03
CA VAL A 171 -5.68 -2.21 37.75
C VAL A 171 -5.59 -0.68 37.92
N THR A 172 -6.14 -0.15 39.01
CA THR A 172 -6.11 1.31 39.30
C THR A 172 -4.68 1.82 39.47
N VAL A 173 -3.84 1.07 40.17
CA VAL A 173 -2.45 1.48 40.48
C VAL A 173 -1.50 1.22 39.32
N THR A 174 -1.57 0.04 38.71
CA THR A 174 -0.60 -0.41 37.68
C THR A 174 -1.03 -0.08 36.25
N GLY A 175 -2.32 0.20 36.01
CA GLY A 175 -2.91 0.36 34.68
C GLY A 175 -3.53 -0.93 34.11
N GLY A 176 -3.25 -2.09 34.71
CA GLY A 176 -3.78 -3.39 34.28
C GLY A 176 -3.14 -3.94 33.01
N ALA A 177 -3.58 -5.13 32.62
CA ALA A 177 -3.28 -5.77 31.35
C ALA A 177 -4.58 -6.07 30.58
N PRO A 178 -4.58 -6.01 29.24
CA PRO A 178 -5.74 -6.39 28.45
C PRO A 178 -5.96 -7.91 28.53
N ASP A 179 -7.16 -8.30 28.96
CA ASP A 179 -7.69 -9.66 28.92
C ASP A 179 -8.18 -10.01 27.50
N ALA A 180 -8.25 -11.30 27.16
CA ALA A 180 -8.74 -11.80 25.87
C ALA A 180 -10.19 -11.41 25.57
N GLY A 181 -11.01 -11.16 26.60
CA GLY A 181 -12.36 -10.60 26.51
C GLY A 181 -12.39 -9.08 26.30
N GLY A 182 -11.24 -8.39 26.36
CA GLY A 182 -11.07 -6.96 26.09
C GLY A 182 -11.17 -6.03 27.30
N ALA A 183 -11.45 -6.55 28.49
CA ALA A 183 -11.41 -5.79 29.73
C ALA A 183 -9.97 -5.61 30.24
N GLN A 184 -9.76 -4.68 31.17
CA GLN A 184 -8.48 -4.59 31.89
C GLN A 184 -8.55 -5.46 33.14
N GLY A 185 -7.56 -6.32 33.31
CA GLY A 185 -7.42 -7.21 34.46
C GLY A 185 -6.03 -7.14 35.09
N ALA A 186 -5.82 -8.00 36.07
CA ALA A 186 -4.54 -8.14 36.78
C ALA A 186 -3.84 -9.43 36.35
N THR A 187 -2.55 -9.37 36.06
CA THR A 187 -1.69 -10.57 35.96
C THR A 187 -1.03 -10.85 37.31
N LEU A 188 -0.43 -12.02 37.45
CA LEU A 188 0.34 -12.35 38.64
C LEU A 188 1.52 -11.39 38.85
N GLU A 189 2.23 -11.03 37.79
CA GLU A 189 3.36 -10.10 37.85
C GLU A 189 2.91 -8.69 38.26
N LEU A 190 1.77 -8.23 37.74
CA LEU A 190 1.18 -6.95 38.13
C LEU A 190 0.73 -6.96 39.59
N ALA A 191 0.09 -8.03 40.05
CA ALA A 191 -0.33 -8.19 41.43
C ALA A 191 0.86 -8.21 42.41
N GLN A 192 1.95 -8.89 42.05
CA GLN A 192 3.18 -8.92 42.85
C GLN A 192 3.87 -7.55 42.88
N THR A 193 3.95 -6.87 41.73
CA THR A 193 4.50 -5.51 41.63
C THR A 193 3.69 -4.54 42.48
N PHE A 194 2.36 -4.60 42.38
CA PHE A 194 1.45 -3.82 43.20
C PHE A 194 1.69 -4.05 44.71
N MET A 195 1.81 -5.30 45.14
CA MET A 195 2.06 -5.61 46.56
C MET A 195 3.42 -5.09 47.03
N GLN A 196 4.44 -5.09 46.16
CA GLN A 196 5.74 -4.47 46.47
C GLN A 196 5.61 -2.94 46.61
N GLU A 197 4.86 -2.29 45.71
CA GLU A 197 4.61 -0.85 45.79
C GLU A 197 3.85 -0.45 47.08
N VAL A 198 2.87 -1.26 47.49
CA VAL A 198 2.14 -1.11 48.75
C VAL A 198 3.10 -1.25 49.94
N HIS A 199 3.98 -2.25 49.93
CA HIS A 199 4.97 -2.45 50.98
C HIS A 199 5.94 -1.27 51.07
N ASP A 200 6.47 -0.80 49.96
CA ASP A 200 7.44 0.31 49.91
C ASP A 200 6.83 1.63 50.38
N TYR A 201 5.59 1.92 49.95
CA TYR A 201 4.86 3.11 50.41
C TYR A 201 4.53 3.03 51.90
N LYS A 202 4.16 1.85 52.41
CA LYS A 202 3.91 1.65 53.84
C LYS A 202 5.19 1.81 54.68
N ALA A 203 6.30 1.25 54.21
CA ALA A 203 7.59 1.38 54.87
C ALA A 203 8.04 2.85 54.95
N TRP A 204 7.89 3.61 53.84
CA TRP A 204 8.17 5.04 53.82
C TRP A 204 7.27 5.85 54.75
N THR A 205 5.96 5.60 54.75
CA THR A 205 5.03 6.30 55.66
C THR A 205 5.30 6.00 57.13
N ASP A 206 5.69 4.76 57.47
CA ASP A 206 6.10 4.39 58.82
C ASP A 206 7.42 5.05 59.22
N GLU A 207 8.42 5.11 58.32
CA GLU A 207 9.67 5.82 58.56
C GLU A 207 9.42 7.32 58.83
N LEU A 208 8.56 7.96 58.05
CA LEU A 208 8.16 9.35 58.26
C LEU A 208 7.46 9.57 59.61
N LYS A 209 6.53 8.68 59.97
CA LYS A 209 5.79 8.76 61.24
C LYS A 209 6.72 8.57 62.44
N ASN A 210 7.64 7.61 62.37
CA ASN A 210 8.62 7.35 63.40
C ASN A 210 9.59 8.53 63.56
N TYR A 211 10.07 9.10 62.45
CA TYR A 211 10.91 10.29 62.49
C TYR A 211 10.16 11.48 63.12
N ALA A 212 8.94 11.75 62.67
CA ALA A 212 8.11 12.85 63.19
C ALA A 212 7.86 12.73 64.70
N ALA A 213 7.70 11.52 65.24
CA ALA A 213 7.55 11.29 66.67
C ALA A 213 8.79 11.69 67.50
N THR A 214 9.98 11.66 66.90
CA THR A 214 11.24 12.08 67.54
C THR A 214 11.58 13.56 67.30
N PHE A 215 10.91 14.21 66.36
CA PHE A 215 11.13 15.62 66.03
C PHE A 215 10.47 16.53 67.07
N ALA A 216 11.03 17.73 67.28
CA ALA A 216 10.59 18.65 68.34
C ALA A 216 9.13 19.11 68.21
N LEU A 217 8.52 19.03 67.02
CA LEU A 217 7.10 19.33 66.79
C LEU A 217 6.18 18.12 66.96
N GLY A 218 6.71 16.90 67.14
CA GLY A 218 5.94 15.67 67.30
C GLY A 218 4.92 15.47 66.16
N ALA A 219 3.64 15.34 66.52
CA ALA A 219 2.54 15.20 65.56
C ALA A 219 2.39 16.42 64.62
N GLY A 220 2.83 17.62 65.03
CA GLY A 220 2.79 18.84 64.22
C GLY A 220 3.94 18.97 63.21
N THR A 221 4.83 17.98 63.11
CA THR A 221 6.00 18.03 62.22
C THR A 221 5.62 18.19 60.75
N ARG A 222 4.59 17.46 60.30
CA ARG A 222 4.09 17.53 58.92
C ARG A 222 3.55 18.92 58.61
N ASP A 223 2.60 19.40 59.41
CA ASP A 223 1.99 20.72 59.25
C ASP A 223 3.04 21.84 59.29
N GLY A 224 4.03 21.72 60.19
CA GLY A 224 5.15 22.66 60.27
C GLY A 224 6.04 22.65 59.03
N PHE A 225 6.32 21.48 58.46
CA PHE A 225 7.08 21.35 57.22
C PHE A 225 6.30 21.89 56.02
N ASP A 226 4.99 21.63 55.94
CA ASP A 226 4.13 22.14 54.87
C ASP A 226 4.07 23.68 54.90
N LEU A 227 3.98 24.29 56.09
CA LEU A 227 4.08 25.74 56.27
C LEU A 227 5.46 26.29 55.87
N LEU A 228 6.54 25.58 56.23
CA LEU A 228 7.90 25.94 55.80
C LEU A 228 8.00 25.93 54.28
N ARG A 229 7.51 24.86 53.63
CA ARG A 229 7.52 24.68 52.18
C ARG A 229 6.71 25.75 51.44
N ALA A 230 5.54 26.12 51.98
CA ALA A 230 4.65 27.12 51.40
C ALA A 230 5.25 28.54 51.45
N LEU A 231 5.95 28.88 52.52
CA LEU A 231 6.56 30.20 52.72
C LEU A 231 8.01 30.30 52.22
N GLU A 232 8.67 29.17 51.93
CA GLU A 232 10.11 29.12 51.62
C GLU A 232 10.53 30.13 50.56
N ALA A 233 9.85 30.12 49.40
CA ALA A 233 10.18 31.00 48.28
C ALA A 233 10.02 32.49 48.65
N LYS A 234 9.01 32.84 49.45
CA LYS A 234 8.77 34.22 49.89
C LYS A 234 9.74 34.67 50.97
N LEU A 235 10.13 33.78 51.88
CA LEU A 235 11.14 34.05 52.89
C LEU A 235 12.52 34.23 52.25
N ASP A 236 12.89 33.36 51.31
CA ASP A 236 14.14 33.46 50.55
C ASP A 236 14.18 34.75 49.70
N ASP A 237 13.10 35.09 48.99
CA ASP A 237 13.00 36.36 48.24
C ASP A 237 13.15 37.58 49.17
N TYR A 238 12.44 37.62 50.31
CA TYR A 238 12.53 38.72 51.26
C TYR A 238 13.96 38.94 51.76
N PHE A 239 14.63 37.88 52.25
CA PHE A 239 15.99 38.02 52.77
C PHE A 239 17.01 38.35 51.66
N LEU A 240 16.84 37.80 50.45
CA LEU A 240 17.69 38.14 49.31
C LEU A 240 17.55 39.62 48.92
N ARG A 241 16.32 40.17 48.95
CA ARG A 241 16.08 41.60 48.74
C ARG A 241 16.72 42.46 49.83
N CYS A 242 16.65 42.05 51.10
CA CYS A 242 17.32 42.76 52.20
C CYS A 242 18.86 42.75 52.05
N GLN A 243 19.45 41.65 51.58
CA GLN A 243 20.88 41.57 51.28
C GLN A 243 21.28 42.42 50.07
N LEU A 244 20.45 42.44 49.01
CA LEU A 244 20.68 43.30 47.86
C LEU A 244 20.58 44.80 48.22
N ALA A 245 19.65 45.14 49.11
CA ALA A 245 19.54 46.47 49.70
C ALA A 245 20.76 46.87 50.54
N ALA A 246 21.40 45.91 51.24
CA ALA A 246 22.66 46.13 51.96
C ALA A 246 23.87 46.26 51.02
N PHE A 247 23.86 45.54 49.90
CA PHE A 247 24.92 45.60 48.88
C PHE A 247 24.96 46.96 48.17
N ASP A 248 23.81 47.50 47.78
CA ASP A 248 23.69 48.83 47.17
C ASP A 248 22.43 49.55 47.65
N ALA A 249 22.62 50.61 48.42
CA ALA A 249 21.52 51.41 48.98
C ALA A 249 20.58 52.00 47.91
N ARG A 250 21.03 52.12 46.65
CA ARG A 250 20.18 52.57 45.53
C ARG A 250 19.10 51.55 45.16
N ALA A 251 19.28 50.28 45.51
CA ALA A 251 18.32 49.22 45.22
C ALA A 251 17.06 49.29 46.10
N VAL A 252 17.15 49.87 47.32
CA VAL A 252 16.05 49.89 48.32
C VAL A 252 14.73 50.39 47.74
N PHE A 253 14.76 51.48 46.97
CA PHE A 253 13.56 52.07 46.36
C PHE A 253 12.94 51.14 45.32
N ALA A 254 13.75 50.48 44.50
CA ALA A 254 13.28 49.57 43.45
C ALA A 254 12.81 48.20 43.97
N LEU A 255 13.29 47.78 45.14
CA LEU A 255 12.95 46.50 45.77
C LEU A 255 11.65 46.53 46.58
N ASN A 256 11.16 47.74 46.88
CA ASN A 256 9.84 48.00 47.46
C ASN A 256 8.87 48.50 46.37
N ALA A 257 7.57 48.32 46.59
CA ALA A 257 6.59 48.79 45.62
C ALA A 257 6.58 50.33 45.52
N PRO A 258 6.55 50.89 44.29
CA PRO A 258 6.40 52.31 44.08
C PRO A 258 4.99 52.77 44.44
N GLU A 259 4.83 54.07 44.70
CA GLU A 259 3.54 54.68 45.07
C GLU A 259 2.43 54.42 44.04
N THR A 260 2.79 54.28 42.77
CA THR A 260 1.85 53.95 41.68
C THR A 260 1.13 52.62 41.89
N VAL A 261 1.79 51.61 42.44
CA VAL A 261 1.18 50.29 42.74
C VAL A 261 0.14 50.44 43.86
N PHE A 262 0.41 51.28 44.86
CA PHE A 262 -0.55 51.53 45.93
C PHE A 262 -1.73 52.39 45.47
N ALA A 263 -1.51 53.32 44.53
CA ALA A 263 -2.58 54.10 43.91
C ALA A 263 -3.55 53.19 43.12
N GLU A 264 -3.04 52.24 42.34
CA GLU A 264 -3.85 51.26 41.62
C GLU A 264 -4.65 50.34 42.54
N LEU A 265 -4.05 49.95 43.67
CA LEU A 265 -4.72 49.15 44.70
C LEU A 265 -5.81 49.94 45.44
N ALA A 266 -5.66 51.25 45.59
CA ALA A 266 -6.62 52.11 46.28
C ALA A 266 -7.92 52.36 45.49
N ASP A 267 -7.89 52.19 44.16
CA ASP A 267 -9.04 52.40 43.27
C ASP A 267 -10.03 51.20 43.25
N ARG A 268 -9.77 50.15 44.03
CA ARG A 268 -10.63 48.96 44.12
C ARG A 268 -10.77 48.43 45.55
N ASN A 269 -11.77 47.57 45.76
CA ASN A 269 -11.90 46.85 47.02
C ASN A 269 -10.76 45.83 47.16
N LEU A 270 -10.02 45.90 48.27
CA LEU A 270 -8.90 45.02 48.55
C LEU A 270 -9.34 43.78 49.33
N ASP A 271 -8.84 42.63 48.90
CA ASP A 271 -9.00 41.34 49.56
C ASP A 271 -7.61 40.77 49.90
N PRO A 272 -7.40 40.14 51.07
CA PRO A 272 -6.13 39.48 51.39
C PRO A 272 -5.70 38.40 50.38
N GLY A 273 -6.62 37.87 49.56
CA GLY A 273 -6.34 36.95 48.47
C GLY A 273 -5.88 37.59 47.16
N ASP A 274 -5.84 38.92 47.05
CA ASP A 274 -5.46 39.65 45.84
C ASP A 274 -4.02 39.32 45.39
N GLU A 275 -3.87 38.86 44.14
CA GLU A 275 -2.58 38.49 43.57
C GLU A 275 -1.57 39.64 43.58
N ALA A 276 -2.03 40.89 43.36
CA ALA A 276 -1.15 42.05 43.40
C ALA A 276 -0.58 42.30 44.81
N LEU A 277 -1.34 41.99 45.86
CA LEU A 277 -0.82 42.03 47.24
C LEU A 277 0.11 40.85 47.53
N LYS A 278 -0.15 39.67 46.96
CA LYS A 278 0.74 38.51 47.12
C LYS A 278 2.10 38.73 46.47
N GLU A 279 2.19 39.48 45.38
CA GLU A 279 3.46 39.80 44.71
C GLU A 279 4.38 40.70 45.55
N LEU A 280 3.81 41.55 46.42
CA LEU A 280 4.59 42.43 47.30
C LEU A 280 5.49 41.64 48.27
N PRO A 281 6.61 42.23 48.74
CA PRO A 281 7.46 41.64 49.77
C PRO A 281 6.68 41.30 51.06
N LEU A 282 7.19 40.36 51.86
CA LEU A 282 6.55 39.95 53.12
C LEU A 282 6.47 41.08 54.15
N ALA A 283 7.46 41.96 54.16
CA ALA A 283 7.52 43.19 54.93
C ALA A 283 8.32 44.23 54.14
N HIS A 284 8.38 45.47 54.62
CA HIS A 284 9.20 46.50 54.00
C HIS A 284 10.69 46.06 53.93
N VAL A 285 11.32 46.24 52.78
CA VAL A 285 12.70 45.79 52.54
C VAL A 285 13.68 46.92 52.88
N GLN A 286 14.62 46.64 53.78
CA GLN A 286 15.78 47.49 54.08
C GLN A 286 17.06 46.65 54.25
N ALA A 287 18.21 47.32 54.25
CA ALA A 287 19.52 46.67 54.42
C ALA A 287 19.56 45.83 55.71
N ASP A 288 19.85 44.53 55.55
CA ASP A 288 20.00 43.54 56.64
C ASP A 288 18.82 43.46 57.64
N GLN A 289 17.61 43.82 57.21
CA GLN A 289 16.43 43.88 58.08
C GLN A 289 15.85 42.48 58.40
N PRO A 290 15.75 42.09 59.69
CA PRO A 290 15.01 40.88 60.10
C PRO A 290 13.52 40.99 59.74
N LEU A 291 12.88 39.86 59.40
CA LEU A 291 11.44 39.83 59.10
C LEU A 291 10.64 40.04 60.40
N PRO A 292 9.78 41.06 60.52
CA PRO A 292 8.89 41.20 61.67
C PRO A 292 7.82 40.10 61.68
N LEU A 293 7.47 39.56 62.86
CA LEU A 293 6.51 38.44 62.99
C LEU A 293 5.13 38.87 63.52
N GLU A 294 4.96 40.15 63.85
CA GLU A 294 3.75 40.68 64.50
C GLU A 294 3.09 41.81 63.71
N SER A 295 3.83 42.89 63.44
CA SER A 295 3.33 44.09 62.76
C SER A 295 4.19 44.45 61.55
N GLY A 296 3.65 45.23 60.62
CA GLY A 296 4.35 45.60 59.39
C GLY A 296 4.43 44.49 58.33
N LEU A 297 3.67 43.40 58.54
CA LEU A 297 3.53 42.31 57.58
C LEU A 297 2.53 42.66 56.47
N ASN A 298 2.88 42.22 55.26
CA ASN A 298 1.99 42.23 54.10
C ASN A 298 0.65 41.54 54.46
N PRO A 299 -0.49 42.24 54.28
CA PRO A 299 -1.80 41.69 54.60
C PRO A 299 -2.11 40.33 53.98
N ALA A 300 -1.62 40.07 52.76
CA ALA A 300 -1.87 38.80 52.05
C ALA A 300 -1.16 37.59 52.68
N TRP A 301 -0.03 37.82 53.35
CA TRP A 301 0.80 36.77 53.96
C TRP A 301 0.72 36.72 55.48
N ARG A 302 0.09 37.73 56.10
CA ARG A 302 0.08 37.92 57.56
C ARG A 302 -0.41 36.68 58.31
N GLU A 303 -1.54 36.10 57.89
CA GLU A 303 -2.09 34.92 58.57
C GLU A 303 -1.13 33.73 58.46
N GLN A 304 -0.56 33.47 57.29
CA GLN A 304 0.38 32.37 57.09
C GLN A 304 1.67 32.57 57.89
N VAL A 305 2.20 33.80 57.97
CA VAL A 305 3.38 34.12 58.79
C VAL A 305 3.07 33.97 60.29
N HIS A 306 1.88 34.35 60.75
CA HIS A 306 1.47 34.10 62.14
C HIS A 306 1.33 32.60 62.43
N ARG A 307 0.72 31.82 61.53
CA ARG A 307 0.66 30.36 61.67
C ARG A 307 2.07 29.75 61.69
N PHE A 308 2.95 30.17 60.79
CA PHE A 308 4.34 29.72 60.78
C PHE A 308 5.08 30.11 62.07
N ARG A 309 4.82 31.30 62.61
CA ARG A 309 5.35 31.73 63.91
C ARG A 309 4.90 30.77 65.02
N ASP A 310 3.60 30.52 65.13
CA ASP A 310 3.01 29.78 66.24
C ASP A 310 3.31 28.27 66.15
N THR A 311 3.31 27.71 64.93
CA THR A 311 3.49 26.27 64.69
C THR A 311 4.97 25.87 64.55
N VAL A 312 5.85 26.77 64.08
CA VAL A 312 7.25 26.42 63.76
C VAL A 312 8.26 27.25 64.54
N ILE A 313 8.17 28.59 64.47
CA ILE A 313 9.21 29.46 65.05
C ILE A 313 9.23 29.37 66.58
N VAL A 314 8.07 29.53 67.24
CA VAL A 314 7.99 29.53 68.71
C VAL A 314 8.41 28.18 69.30
N PRO A 315 7.95 27.02 68.80
CA PRO A 315 8.35 25.73 69.36
C PRO A 315 9.82 25.36 69.11
N LEU A 316 10.41 25.80 67.98
CA LEU A 316 11.79 25.42 67.62
C LEU A 316 12.83 26.43 68.12
N LEU A 317 12.57 27.73 68.01
CA LEU A 317 13.54 28.81 68.29
C LEU A 317 13.18 29.66 69.52
N GLY A 318 12.02 29.41 70.12
CA GLY A 318 11.47 30.18 71.24
C GLY A 318 10.69 31.44 70.80
N PRO A 319 10.03 32.14 71.75
CA PRO A 319 9.30 33.36 71.47
C PRO A 319 10.21 34.48 70.93
N ARG A 320 9.89 35.04 69.76
CA ARG A 320 10.64 36.13 69.11
C ARG A 320 9.71 37.06 68.34
N GLY A 321 10.05 38.36 68.32
CA GLY A 321 9.30 39.37 67.56
C GLY A 321 9.71 39.51 66.09
N SER A 322 10.87 38.95 65.71
CA SER A 322 11.39 38.97 64.34
C SER A 322 12.22 37.72 64.02
N LEU A 323 12.30 37.35 62.75
CA LEU A 323 13.10 36.25 62.22
C LEU A 323 14.32 36.79 61.46
N SER A 324 15.53 36.43 61.88
CA SER A 324 16.76 36.77 61.14
C SER A 324 17.04 35.79 60.01
N PHE A 325 17.96 36.15 59.10
CA PHE A 325 18.41 35.24 58.04
C PHE A 325 19.11 33.98 58.61
N GLU A 326 19.85 34.14 59.72
CA GLU A 326 20.49 33.01 60.41
C GLU A 326 19.44 32.09 61.04
N ASP A 327 18.41 32.64 61.67
CA ASP A 327 17.28 31.87 62.21
C ASP A 327 16.54 31.10 61.10
N TRP A 328 16.36 31.73 59.93
CA TRP A 328 15.79 31.07 58.77
C TRP A 328 16.67 29.92 58.26
N GLY A 329 17.98 30.12 58.19
CA GLY A 329 18.95 29.07 57.88
C GLY A 329 18.90 27.90 58.89
N GLU A 330 18.76 28.20 60.18
CA GLU A 330 18.60 27.20 61.24
C GLU A 330 17.32 26.38 61.09
N LEU A 331 16.18 27.02 60.82
CA LEU A 331 14.92 26.31 60.57
C LEU A 331 15.05 25.34 59.40
N ARG A 332 15.63 25.77 58.28
CA ARG A 332 15.90 24.91 57.12
C ARG A 332 16.78 23.71 57.48
N ARG A 333 17.85 23.92 58.27
CA ARG A 333 18.72 22.82 58.74
C ARG A 333 17.98 21.83 59.62
N ARG A 334 17.11 22.28 60.52
CA ARG A 334 16.32 21.39 61.39
C ARG A 334 15.38 20.48 60.60
N PHE A 335 14.73 21.02 59.56
CA PHE A 335 13.86 20.23 58.70
C PHE A 335 14.59 19.44 57.62
N ALA A 336 15.91 19.60 57.43
CA ALA A 336 16.65 18.99 56.32
C ALA A 336 16.52 17.45 56.27
N SER A 337 16.60 16.77 57.42
CA SER A 337 16.42 15.31 57.49
C SER A 337 14.98 14.88 57.19
N TYR A 338 13.98 15.62 57.67
CA TYR A 338 12.58 15.35 57.34
C TYR A 338 12.31 15.60 55.84
N ALA A 339 12.83 16.69 55.29
CA ALA A 339 12.75 17.00 53.87
C ALA A 339 13.39 15.91 52.99
N ALA A 340 14.54 15.38 53.41
CA ALA A 340 15.20 14.28 52.72
C ALA A 340 14.39 12.97 52.76
N LEU A 341 13.62 12.73 53.83
CA LEU A 341 12.69 11.58 53.91
C LEU A 341 11.44 11.78 53.06
N VAL A 342 10.85 12.98 53.08
CA VAL A 342 9.70 13.32 52.21
C VAL A 342 10.09 13.19 50.74
N ALA A 343 11.31 13.63 50.37
CA ALA A 343 11.82 13.49 49.01
C ALA A 343 12.06 12.04 48.55
N LYS A 344 12.06 11.06 49.47
CA LYS A 344 12.14 9.62 49.17
C LYS A 344 10.77 8.97 48.98
N GLU A 345 9.69 9.74 48.89
CA GLU A 345 8.37 9.22 48.56
C GLU A 345 8.44 8.30 47.33
N PRO A 346 8.02 7.03 47.45
CA PRO A 346 8.00 6.13 46.31
C PRO A 346 7.16 6.72 45.18
N ALA A 347 7.70 6.75 43.96
CA ALA A 347 7.00 7.25 42.78
C ALA A 347 5.95 6.24 42.26
N ASN A 348 5.06 5.79 43.14
CA ASN A 348 3.98 4.85 42.85
C ASN A 348 2.62 5.44 43.22
N LYS A 349 1.54 4.79 42.78
CA LYS A 349 0.16 5.26 43.03
C LYS A 349 -0.49 4.60 44.25
N ALA A 350 0.25 3.79 45.02
CA ALA A 350 -0.28 3.04 46.15
C ALA A 350 -0.90 3.97 47.23
N GLY A 351 -0.35 5.17 47.41
CA GLY A 351 -0.87 6.18 48.34
C GLY A 351 -2.32 6.61 48.09
N GLN A 352 -2.88 6.37 46.90
CA GLN A 352 -4.27 6.74 46.55
C GLN A 352 -5.32 5.85 47.24
N LEU A 353 -4.95 4.63 47.66
CA LEU A 353 -5.86 3.67 48.27
C LEU A 353 -6.21 4.00 49.73
N GLY A 354 -5.42 4.86 50.37
CA GLY A 354 -5.58 5.24 51.77
C GLY A 354 -5.01 4.23 52.76
N ALA A 355 -4.63 4.70 53.95
CA ALA A 355 -3.90 3.90 54.94
C ALA A 355 -4.64 2.62 55.38
N GLU A 356 -5.95 2.71 55.62
CA GLU A 356 -6.76 1.56 56.05
C GLU A 356 -6.75 0.42 55.02
N ARG A 357 -6.78 0.74 53.72
CA ARG A 357 -6.75 -0.28 52.67
C ARG A 357 -5.36 -0.90 52.56
N LEU A 358 -4.30 -0.11 52.65
CA LEU A 358 -2.92 -0.62 52.62
C LEU A 358 -2.65 -1.59 53.78
N ASP A 359 -3.12 -1.27 54.98
CA ASP A 359 -3.00 -2.15 56.15
C ASP A 359 -3.79 -3.46 55.98
N ALA A 360 -5.01 -3.38 55.42
CA ALA A 360 -5.81 -4.56 55.10
C ALA A 360 -5.13 -5.47 54.07
N LEU A 361 -4.52 -4.89 53.03
CA LEU A 361 -3.80 -5.64 51.98
C LEU A 361 -2.57 -6.36 52.53
N LEU A 362 -1.80 -5.70 53.42
CA LEU A 362 -0.56 -6.26 53.99
C LEU A 362 -0.81 -7.29 55.10
N SER A 363 -1.98 -7.28 55.74
CA SER A 363 -2.35 -8.23 56.81
C SER A 363 -3.12 -9.46 56.32
N GLY A 364 -3.65 -9.41 55.09
CA GLY A 364 -4.43 -10.49 54.49
C GLY A 364 -3.60 -11.50 53.69
N ASP A 365 -4.26 -12.57 53.24
CA ASP A 365 -3.73 -13.60 52.34
C ASP A 365 -4.15 -13.39 50.88
N ILE A 366 -4.57 -12.16 50.53
CA ILE A 366 -5.25 -11.87 49.27
C ILE A 366 -4.39 -12.18 48.04
N LEU A 367 -3.07 -11.95 48.11
CA LEU A 367 -2.14 -12.30 47.04
C LEU A 367 -2.06 -13.82 46.83
N ALA A 368 -2.04 -14.61 47.90
CA ALA A 368 -2.00 -16.07 47.79
C ALA A 368 -3.33 -16.64 47.23
N ARG A 369 -4.46 -16.02 47.58
CA ARG A 369 -5.77 -16.34 46.99
C ARG A 369 -5.83 -15.98 45.50
N PHE A 370 -5.25 -14.85 45.12
CA PHE A 370 -5.11 -14.44 43.72
C PHE A 370 -4.21 -15.39 42.94
N GLU A 371 -3.07 -15.81 43.50
CA GLU A 371 -2.20 -16.83 42.91
C GLU A 371 -2.92 -18.16 42.65
N ALA A 372 -3.79 -18.57 43.57
CA ALA A 372 -4.62 -19.77 43.37
C ALA A 372 -5.63 -19.60 42.22
N LEU A 373 -6.21 -18.40 42.08
CA LEU A 373 -7.12 -18.08 40.98
C LEU A 373 -6.40 -18.12 39.62
N VAL A 374 -5.22 -17.50 39.53
CA VAL A 374 -4.38 -17.54 38.30
C VAL A 374 -3.97 -18.97 37.95
N ARG A 375 -3.70 -19.82 38.96
CA ARG A 375 -3.40 -21.25 38.71
C ARG A 375 -4.61 -21.99 38.15
N GLN A 376 -5.82 -21.70 38.64
CA GLN A 376 -7.05 -22.27 38.11
C GLN A 376 -7.30 -21.84 36.65
N ASP A 377 -6.95 -20.61 36.30
CA ASP A 377 -6.99 -20.15 34.90
C ASP A 377 -6.00 -20.89 34.01
N ALA A 378 -4.78 -21.10 34.49
CA ALA A 378 -3.77 -21.88 33.77
C ALA A 378 -4.25 -23.31 33.46
N ASP A 379 -5.06 -23.92 34.33
CA ASP A 379 -5.69 -25.22 34.07
C ASP A 379 -6.72 -25.17 32.92
N ALA A 380 -7.38 -24.02 32.71
CA ALA A 380 -8.31 -23.80 31.61
C ALA A 380 -7.61 -23.56 30.26
N ALA A 381 -6.33 -23.15 30.26
CA ALA A 381 -5.55 -22.89 29.05
C ALA A 381 -5.49 -24.10 28.10
N GLN A 382 -5.46 -25.32 28.65
CA GLN A 382 -5.46 -26.53 27.81
C GLN A 382 -6.76 -26.67 27.01
N TYR A 383 -7.91 -26.35 27.60
CA TYR A 383 -9.19 -26.42 26.91
C TYR A 383 -9.31 -25.35 25.82
N VAL A 384 -8.80 -24.15 26.07
CA VAL A 384 -8.78 -23.08 25.05
C VAL A 384 -7.88 -23.50 23.88
N LYS A 385 -6.69 -24.02 24.16
CA LYS A 385 -5.80 -24.58 23.15
C LYS A 385 -6.45 -25.70 22.33
N ASP A 386 -7.14 -26.64 22.97
CA ASP A 386 -7.82 -27.73 22.26
C ASP A 386 -8.97 -27.20 21.38
N THR A 387 -9.60 -26.08 21.77
CA THR A 387 -10.63 -25.38 20.99
C THR A 387 -10.03 -24.62 19.80
N GLU A 388 -8.87 -23.99 19.98
CA GLU A 388 -8.09 -23.38 18.89
C GLU A 388 -7.62 -24.43 17.88
N ASP A 389 -7.15 -25.58 18.33
CA ASP A 389 -6.78 -26.69 17.44
C ASP A 389 -8.02 -27.20 16.67
N ALA A 390 -9.20 -27.22 17.29
CA ALA A 390 -10.46 -27.54 16.60
C ALA A 390 -10.83 -26.50 15.54
N GLU A 391 -10.70 -25.21 15.86
CA GLU A 391 -10.87 -24.10 14.91
C GLU A 391 -9.92 -24.26 13.72
N ARG A 392 -8.62 -24.46 14.01
CA ARG A 392 -7.57 -24.62 13.02
C ARG A 392 -7.83 -25.80 12.09
N LEU A 393 -8.25 -26.94 12.63
CA LEU A 393 -8.53 -28.11 11.80
C LEU A 393 -9.74 -27.90 10.89
N VAL A 394 -10.82 -27.28 11.37
CA VAL A 394 -12.01 -26.97 10.55
C VAL A 394 -11.64 -26.03 9.40
N LEU A 395 -10.92 -24.95 9.70
CA LEU A 395 -10.51 -23.96 8.70
C LEU A 395 -9.52 -24.55 7.69
N TYR A 396 -8.56 -25.36 8.14
CA TYR A 396 -7.64 -26.04 7.24
C TYR A 396 -8.36 -27.05 6.36
N HIS A 397 -9.31 -27.81 6.91
CA HIS A 397 -10.11 -28.75 6.13
C HIS A 397 -10.91 -28.08 5.02
N GLN A 398 -11.46 -26.89 5.29
CA GLN A 398 -12.26 -26.15 4.32
C GLN A 398 -11.41 -25.40 3.28
N HIS A 399 -10.26 -24.84 3.68
CA HIS A 399 -9.58 -23.81 2.90
C HIS A 399 -8.15 -24.16 2.47
N LEU A 400 -7.43 -25.02 3.20
CA LEU A 400 -5.99 -25.23 2.98
C LEU A 400 -5.66 -25.73 1.57
N HIS A 401 -6.45 -26.67 1.04
CA HIS A 401 -6.22 -27.19 -0.32
C HIS A 401 -6.37 -26.12 -1.39
N ARG A 402 -7.37 -25.24 -1.26
CA ARG A 402 -7.54 -24.08 -2.15
C ARG A 402 -6.32 -23.16 -2.09
N LEU A 403 -5.74 -22.93 -0.91
CA LEU A 403 -4.49 -22.18 -0.81
C LEU A 403 -3.36 -22.87 -1.58
N LEU A 404 -3.19 -24.19 -1.42
CA LEU A 404 -2.17 -24.96 -2.15
C LEU A 404 -2.35 -24.85 -3.67
N MET A 405 -3.60 -24.89 -4.16
CA MET A 405 -3.93 -24.72 -5.57
C MET A 405 -3.68 -23.30 -6.10
N ASN A 406 -3.61 -22.29 -5.24
CA ASN A 406 -3.34 -20.89 -5.60
C ASN A 406 -1.94 -20.40 -5.17
N PHE A 407 -1.14 -21.25 -4.51
CA PHE A 407 0.19 -20.90 -4.01
C PHE A 407 1.28 -21.83 -4.57
N VAL A 408 1.11 -23.14 -4.39
CA VAL A 408 2.09 -24.15 -4.83
C VAL A 408 1.95 -24.41 -6.33
N SER A 409 0.72 -24.69 -6.77
CA SER A 409 0.45 -25.21 -8.12
C SER A 409 -0.10 -24.16 -9.10
N PHE A 410 -0.86 -23.18 -8.61
CA PHE A 410 -1.63 -22.22 -9.41
C PHE A 410 -2.65 -22.88 -10.36
N CYS A 411 -3.06 -24.13 -10.10
CA CYS A 411 -4.06 -24.85 -10.90
C CYS A 411 -5.34 -24.04 -11.10
N ASP A 412 -5.85 -23.39 -10.05
CA ASP A 412 -7.11 -22.64 -10.10
C ASP A 412 -7.07 -21.48 -11.10
N PHE A 413 -5.92 -20.80 -11.23
CA PHE A 413 -5.75 -19.71 -12.20
C PHE A 413 -5.92 -20.18 -13.64
N TYR A 414 -5.51 -21.41 -13.95
CA TYR A 414 -5.64 -21.96 -15.31
C TYR A 414 -6.93 -22.74 -15.52
N ALA A 415 -7.51 -23.30 -14.46
CA ALA A 415 -8.77 -24.03 -14.53
C ALA A 415 -9.95 -23.08 -14.80
N LEU A 416 -9.87 -21.83 -14.34
CA LEU A 416 -10.92 -20.79 -14.48
C LEU A 416 -12.27 -21.17 -13.85
N SER A 417 -12.35 -22.30 -13.13
CA SER A 417 -13.56 -22.79 -12.48
C SER A 417 -13.84 -22.10 -11.14
N LEU A 418 -12.79 -21.62 -10.47
CA LEU A 418 -12.85 -20.96 -9.17
C LEU A 418 -12.13 -19.61 -9.23
N PRO A 419 -12.60 -18.60 -8.48
CA PRO A 419 -11.86 -17.36 -8.32
C PRO A 419 -10.57 -17.61 -7.54
N THR A 420 -9.46 -17.11 -8.09
CA THR A 420 -8.15 -17.21 -7.44
C THR A 420 -8.06 -16.31 -6.21
N THR A 421 -7.11 -16.61 -5.32
CA THR A 421 -6.92 -15.84 -4.07
C THR A 421 -6.48 -14.40 -4.29
N PHE A 422 -5.89 -14.07 -5.44
CA PHE A 422 -5.38 -12.71 -5.72
C PHE A 422 -6.31 -11.88 -6.62
N GLN A 423 -7.39 -12.47 -7.17
CA GLN A 423 -8.33 -11.78 -8.05
C GLN A 423 -9.49 -11.17 -7.27
N ILE A 424 -9.54 -9.84 -7.19
CA ILE A 424 -10.51 -9.10 -6.37
C ILE A 424 -11.81 -8.71 -7.11
N GLY A 425 -12.02 -9.13 -8.36
CA GLY A 425 -13.26 -8.81 -9.08
C GLY A 425 -13.11 -8.56 -10.57
N LYS A 426 -14.04 -7.79 -11.14
CA LYS A 426 -14.20 -7.58 -12.58
C LYS A 426 -14.31 -6.09 -12.93
N LEU A 427 -13.47 -5.61 -13.85
CA LEU A 427 -13.53 -4.23 -14.35
C LEU A 427 -14.26 -4.16 -15.69
N PHE A 428 -15.27 -3.29 -15.79
CA PHE A 428 -15.99 -2.96 -17.01
C PHE A 428 -15.51 -1.62 -17.55
N ILE A 429 -14.83 -1.64 -18.70
CA ILE A 429 -14.32 -0.41 -19.34
C ILE A 429 -14.23 -0.60 -20.86
N ASP A 430 -14.58 0.44 -21.62
CA ASP A 430 -14.49 0.46 -23.10
C ASP A 430 -15.14 -0.75 -23.82
N GLY A 431 -16.32 -1.17 -23.35
CA GLY A 431 -17.04 -2.30 -23.93
C GLY A 431 -16.35 -3.64 -23.68
N ARG A 432 -15.66 -3.79 -22.55
CA ARG A 432 -14.98 -5.02 -22.13
C ARG A 432 -15.25 -5.31 -20.67
N SER A 433 -15.10 -6.58 -20.30
CA SER A 433 -14.98 -7.02 -18.92
C SER A 433 -13.62 -7.69 -18.73
N CYS A 434 -12.79 -7.11 -17.86
CA CYS A 434 -11.50 -7.65 -17.46
C CYS A 434 -11.67 -8.42 -16.15
N HIS A 435 -11.31 -9.71 -16.15
CA HIS A 435 -11.49 -10.61 -15.00
C HIS A 435 -10.21 -10.78 -14.16
N LEU A 436 -9.05 -10.37 -14.70
CA LEU A 436 -7.80 -10.36 -13.94
C LEU A 436 -7.59 -8.97 -13.34
N CYS A 437 -8.16 -8.77 -12.15
CA CYS A 437 -8.04 -7.54 -11.37
C CYS A 437 -7.37 -7.82 -10.02
N LEU A 438 -6.34 -7.07 -9.66
CA LEU A 438 -5.64 -7.18 -8.38
C LEU A 438 -5.70 -5.84 -7.63
N ARG A 439 -5.67 -5.89 -6.30
CA ARG A 439 -5.51 -4.69 -5.47
C ARG A 439 -4.09 -4.16 -5.59
N VAL A 440 -3.95 -2.84 -5.55
CA VAL A 440 -2.67 -2.14 -5.60
C VAL A 440 -2.66 -1.08 -4.50
N GLU A 441 -1.57 -0.96 -3.76
CA GLU A 441 -1.38 0.17 -2.83
C GLU A 441 -0.85 1.38 -3.60
N ASP A 442 0.35 1.26 -4.18
CA ASP A 442 1.01 2.31 -4.97
C ASP A 442 1.01 1.96 -6.47
N ILE A 443 0.21 2.71 -7.25
CA ILE A 443 0.10 2.58 -8.70
C ILE A 443 1.44 2.82 -9.41
N ALA A 444 2.24 3.79 -8.96
CA ALA A 444 3.47 4.17 -9.62
C ALA A 444 4.55 3.11 -9.42
N ALA A 445 4.78 2.68 -8.18
CA ALA A 445 5.72 1.62 -7.84
C ALA A 445 5.33 0.30 -8.51
N HIS A 446 4.06 -0.10 -8.39
CA HIS A 446 3.58 -1.35 -8.97
C HIS A 446 3.71 -1.37 -10.50
N ALA A 447 3.39 -0.26 -11.18
CA ALA A 447 3.49 -0.18 -12.65
C ALA A 447 4.94 -0.28 -13.15
N ALA A 448 5.92 0.21 -12.38
CA ALA A 448 7.33 0.14 -12.76
C ALA A 448 7.84 -1.31 -12.78
N GLN A 449 7.48 -2.10 -11.76
CA GLN A 449 7.87 -3.51 -11.66
C GLN A 449 7.06 -4.41 -12.63
N ALA A 450 5.74 -4.18 -12.71
CA ALA A 450 4.85 -4.98 -13.55
C ALA A 450 5.08 -4.79 -15.06
N GLN A 451 5.85 -3.79 -15.51
CA GLN A 451 6.15 -3.57 -16.92
C GLN A 451 6.85 -4.78 -17.59
N LEU A 452 7.58 -5.59 -16.81
CA LEU A 452 8.25 -6.81 -17.25
C LEU A 452 7.28 -7.95 -17.61
N SER A 453 6.01 -7.87 -17.20
CA SER A 453 4.97 -8.86 -17.51
C SER A 453 4.60 -8.94 -18.99
N HIS A 454 4.93 -7.90 -19.77
CA HIS A 454 4.47 -7.69 -21.15
C HIS A 454 2.94 -7.66 -21.32
N LEU A 455 2.17 -7.53 -20.23
CA LEU A 455 0.72 -7.35 -20.26
C LEU A 455 0.36 -5.88 -20.46
N CYS A 456 -0.78 -5.64 -21.11
CA CYS A 456 -1.40 -4.31 -21.12
C CYS A 456 -2.14 -4.16 -19.79
N LEU A 457 -1.73 -3.22 -18.95
CA LEU A 457 -2.26 -3.06 -17.59
C LEU A 457 -2.95 -1.70 -17.45
N ALA A 458 -4.20 -1.72 -17.01
CA ALA A 458 -4.99 -0.53 -16.70
C ALA A 458 -5.07 -0.36 -15.18
N TYR A 459 -4.48 0.71 -14.67
CA TYR A 459 -4.55 1.08 -13.26
C TYR A 459 -5.69 2.05 -13.04
N CYS A 460 -6.62 1.68 -12.18
CA CYS A 460 -7.81 2.47 -11.88
C CYS A 460 -7.87 2.83 -10.39
N GLU A 461 -8.29 4.05 -10.11
CA GLU A 461 -8.76 4.44 -8.78
C GLU A 461 -10.26 4.16 -8.72
N CYS A 462 -10.69 3.38 -7.74
CA CYS A 462 -12.07 2.99 -7.54
C CYS A 462 -12.62 3.68 -6.29
N THR A 463 -13.79 4.31 -6.42
CA THR A 463 -14.52 4.95 -5.34
C THR A 463 -15.85 4.25 -5.12
N ARG A 464 -16.18 3.94 -3.86
CA ARG A 464 -17.41 3.22 -3.54
C ARG A 464 -18.63 4.11 -3.77
N ASP A 465 -19.65 3.56 -4.42
CA ASP A 465 -20.91 4.28 -4.60
C ASP A 465 -21.50 4.68 -3.24
N GLY A 466 -21.66 5.99 -3.00
CA GLY A 466 -22.23 6.53 -1.76
C GLY A 466 -21.33 6.49 -0.52
N SER A 467 -20.03 6.18 -0.64
CA SER A 467 -19.07 6.18 0.48
C SER A 467 -17.75 6.86 0.10
N THR A 468 -16.96 7.27 1.10
CA THR A 468 -15.63 7.85 0.91
C THR A 468 -14.52 6.80 0.79
N GLN A 469 -14.87 5.51 0.81
CA GLN A 469 -13.92 4.42 0.63
C GLN A 469 -13.33 4.44 -0.78
N LYS A 470 -12.01 4.32 -0.84
CA LYS A 470 -11.24 4.25 -2.08
C LYS A 470 -10.39 2.99 -2.11
N MET A 471 -10.18 2.43 -3.29
CA MET A 471 -9.18 1.39 -3.53
C MET A 471 -8.51 1.62 -4.88
N ASN A 472 -7.27 1.17 -5.03
CA ASN A 472 -6.61 1.17 -6.33
C ASN A 472 -6.53 -0.27 -6.83
N ILE A 473 -6.77 -0.43 -8.12
CA ILE A 473 -6.74 -1.74 -8.78
C ILE A 473 -5.87 -1.70 -10.03
N VAL A 474 -5.34 -2.86 -10.39
CA VAL A 474 -4.77 -3.10 -11.71
C VAL A 474 -5.58 -4.18 -12.42
N ALA A 475 -6.02 -3.87 -13.64
CA ALA A 475 -6.72 -4.80 -14.52
C ALA A 475 -5.84 -5.15 -15.72
N ALA A 476 -5.67 -6.45 -16.00
CA ALA A 476 -4.98 -6.89 -17.20
C ALA A 476 -5.95 -6.94 -18.40
N ILE A 477 -5.56 -6.28 -19.49
CA ILE A 477 -6.30 -6.25 -20.74
C ILE A 477 -5.62 -7.16 -21.74
N THR A 478 -6.23 -8.32 -21.97
CA THR A 478 -5.65 -9.39 -22.80
C THR A 478 -6.35 -9.58 -24.14
N ALA A 479 -7.50 -8.92 -24.35
CA ALA A 479 -8.25 -8.90 -25.61
C ALA A 479 -8.79 -7.50 -25.95
N GLY A 480 -9.11 -7.28 -27.22
CA GLY A 480 -9.59 -5.98 -27.74
C GLY A 480 -8.47 -5.04 -28.20
N ASP A 481 -8.66 -3.73 -28.01
CA ASP A 481 -7.78 -2.67 -28.51
C ASP A 481 -7.52 -1.55 -27.48
N ALA A 482 -6.28 -1.14 -27.25
CA ALA A 482 -6.00 -0.09 -26.26
C ALA A 482 -6.38 1.35 -26.70
N ARG A 483 -6.87 1.55 -27.94
CA ARG A 483 -7.06 2.88 -28.55
C ARG A 483 -7.80 3.93 -27.72
N LEU A 484 -8.84 3.54 -26.99
CA LEU A 484 -9.70 4.49 -26.26
C LEU A 484 -9.49 4.41 -24.73
N LEU A 485 -8.47 3.69 -24.28
CA LEU A 485 -8.11 3.59 -22.88
C LEU A 485 -7.13 4.71 -22.55
N ILE A 486 -7.68 5.89 -22.30
CA ILE A 486 -6.93 7.10 -21.99
C ILE A 486 -7.15 7.40 -20.50
N PRO A 487 -6.11 7.81 -19.75
CA PRO A 487 -6.28 8.32 -18.39
C PRO A 487 -7.42 9.34 -18.29
N GLY A 488 -8.24 9.24 -17.24
CA GLY A 488 -9.48 9.99 -17.03
C GLY A 488 -10.75 9.27 -17.53
N ARG A 489 -10.63 8.09 -18.16
CA ARG A 489 -11.81 7.34 -18.59
C ARG A 489 -12.48 6.63 -17.41
N HIS A 490 -13.79 6.80 -17.31
CA HIS A 490 -14.62 6.11 -16.33
C HIS A 490 -14.98 4.69 -16.79
N GLY A 491 -15.08 3.81 -15.81
CA GLY A 491 -15.56 2.43 -15.88
C GLY A 491 -16.25 2.05 -14.58
N ILE A 492 -16.67 0.79 -14.48
CA ILE A 492 -17.30 0.26 -13.26
C ILE A 492 -16.52 -0.98 -12.85
N PHE A 493 -16.06 -1.00 -11.61
CA PHE A 493 -15.47 -2.19 -11.01
C PHE A 493 -16.51 -2.90 -10.14
N MET A 494 -16.65 -4.21 -10.30
CA MET A 494 -17.48 -5.04 -9.45
C MET A 494 -16.59 -5.98 -8.64
N ASP A 495 -16.70 -5.89 -7.32
CA ASP A 495 -16.00 -6.77 -6.38
C ASP A 495 -16.56 -8.21 -6.43
N THR A 496 -15.90 -9.16 -5.77
CA THR A 496 -16.36 -10.55 -5.63
C THR A 496 -17.71 -10.66 -4.90
N ASP A 497 -17.99 -9.74 -3.98
CA ASP A 497 -19.28 -9.59 -3.29
C ASP A 497 -20.40 -8.99 -4.17
N GLY A 498 -20.09 -8.62 -5.42
CA GLY A 498 -21.04 -8.00 -6.34
C GLY A 498 -21.32 -6.52 -6.07
N VAL A 499 -20.53 -5.87 -5.20
CA VAL A 499 -20.63 -4.43 -4.92
C VAL A 499 -19.99 -3.63 -6.06
N SER A 500 -20.68 -2.59 -6.54
CA SER A 500 -20.19 -1.68 -7.58
C SER A 500 -19.32 -0.55 -7.03
N TRP A 501 -18.30 -0.23 -7.79
CA TRP A 501 -17.37 0.87 -7.54
C TRP A 501 -17.20 1.66 -8.84
N GLU A 502 -17.27 2.99 -8.75
CA GLU A 502 -16.91 3.84 -9.86
C GLU A 502 -15.39 3.79 -10.05
N ALA A 503 -14.92 3.38 -11.23
CA ALA A 503 -13.51 3.23 -11.54
C ALA A 503 -13.05 4.30 -12.52
N VAL A 504 -11.97 5.01 -12.22
CA VAL A 504 -11.35 5.99 -13.12
C VAL A 504 -9.96 5.50 -13.51
N LEU A 505 -9.71 5.34 -14.81
CA LEU A 505 -8.41 4.95 -15.33
C LEU A 505 -7.40 6.07 -15.06
N VAL A 506 -6.36 5.81 -14.26
CA VAL A 506 -5.31 6.79 -13.92
C VAL A 506 -4.06 6.58 -14.75
N LYS A 507 -3.67 5.33 -14.99
CA LYS A 507 -2.45 4.99 -15.72
C LYS A 507 -2.66 3.76 -16.59
N LEU A 508 -2.14 3.81 -17.82
CA LEU A 508 -2.11 2.67 -18.73
C LEU A 508 -0.66 2.30 -19.04
N VAL A 509 -0.30 1.04 -18.79
CA VAL A 509 0.94 0.44 -19.31
C VAL A 509 0.62 -0.18 -20.66
N ASP A 510 1.01 0.52 -21.73
CA ASP A 510 0.72 0.11 -23.11
C ASP A 510 1.67 -1.01 -23.57
N ASN A 511 1.11 -2.21 -23.72
CA ASN A 511 1.76 -3.36 -24.33
C ASN A 511 0.83 -3.96 -25.39
N PRO A 512 1.37 -4.60 -26.43
CA PRO A 512 0.57 -5.11 -27.53
C PRO A 512 -0.42 -6.18 -27.05
N ILE A 513 -1.72 -5.93 -27.27
CA ILE A 513 -2.82 -6.86 -26.95
C ILE A 513 -3.00 -7.91 -28.06
N SER A 514 -2.81 -7.52 -29.34
CA SER A 514 -2.91 -8.42 -30.49
C SER A 514 -1.93 -8.04 -31.61
N ILE A 515 -1.51 -9.04 -32.40
CA ILE A 515 -0.65 -8.82 -33.58
C ILE A 515 -1.35 -7.92 -34.61
N ARG A 516 -2.67 -8.06 -34.77
CA ARG A 516 -3.48 -7.25 -35.71
C ARG A 516 -3.47 -5.77 -35.32
N THR A 517 -3.54 -5.48 -34.02
CA THR A 517 -3.46 -4.09 -33.51
C THR A 517 -2.06 -3.49 -33.75
N ALA A 518 -1.01 -4.31 -33.62
CA ALA A 518 0.37 -3.87 -33.84
C ALA A 518 0.72 -3.62 -35.32
N MET A 519 0.11 -4.35 -36.25
CA MET A 519 0.31 -4.22 -37.70
C MET A 519 0.17 -2.77 -38.20
N PHE A 520 -0.80 -2.03 -37.66
CA PHE A 520 -1.08 -0.65 -38.05
C PHE A 520 -0.50 0.40 -37.09
N ALA A 521 0.30 0.01 -36.08
CA ALA A 521 0.90 0.95 -35.14
C ALA A 521 1.84 1.98 -35.81
N PRO A 522 2.74 1.60 -36.76
CA PRO A 522 3.63 2.55 -37.42
C PRO A 522 2.90 3.63 -38.20
N TYR A 523 1.89 3.26 -39.01
CA TYR A 523 1.10 4.21 -39.79
C TYR A 523 0.34 5.19 -38.91
N ARG A 524 -0.18 4.73 -37.77
CA ARG A 524 -0.82 5.61 -36.79
C ARG A 524 0.15 6.61 -36.19
N ARG A 525 1.38 6.19 -35.88
CA ARG A 525 2.43 7.08 -35.35
C ARG A 525 2.79 8.18 -36.36
N ILE A 526 2.92 7.81 -37.63
CA ILE A 526 3.15 8.75 -38.73
C ILE A 526 1.98 9.73 -38.85
N GLY A 527 0.73 9.24 -38.82
CA GLY A 527 -0.46 10.09 -38.87
C GLY A 527 -0.54 11.11 -37.72
N ARG A 528 -0.21 10.69 -36.48
CA ARG A 528 -0.11 11.60 -35.34
C ARG A 528 0.98 12.64 -35.53
N MET A 529 2.18 12.23 -35.93
CA MET A 529 3.28 13.18 -36.20
C MET A 529 2.93 14.20 -37.28
N VAL A 530 2.22 13.79 -38.34
CA VAL A 530 1.72 14.72 -39.38
C VAL A 530 0.69 15.68 -38.80
N THR A 531 -0.22 15.19 -37.96
CA THR A 531 -1.23 16.03 -37.29
C THR A 531 -0.56 17.03 -36.33
N ASP A 532 0.35 16.56 -35.48
CA ASP A 532 1.11 17.40 -34.54
C ASP A 532 1.97 18.45 -35.27
N GLN A 533 2.53 18.10 -36.44
CA GLN A 533 3.26 19.05 -37.28
C GLN A 533 2.32 20.09 -37.91
N ILE A 534 1.13 19.69 -38.36
CA ILE A 534 0.11 20.62 -38.87
C ILE A 534 -0.36 21.56 -37.76
N GLU A 535 -0.65 21.05 -36.56
CA GLU A 535 -1.04 21.85 -35.39
C GLU A 535 0.07 22.84 -34.99
N LYS A 536 1.33 22.38 -34.92
CA LYS A 536 2.48 23.28 -34.69
C LYS A 536 2.65 24.31 -35.81
N PHE A 537 2.34 23.98 -37.06
CA PHE A 537 2.37 24.93 -38.18
C PHE A 537 1.20 25.93 -38.16
N THR A 538 0.03 25.54 -37.64
CA THR A 538 -1.10 26.46 -37.44
C THR A 538 -0.85 27.41 -36.28
N ASP A 539 -0.24 26.93 -35.19
CA ASP A 539 0.15 27.76 -34.04
C ASP A 539 1.32 28.70 -34.37
N ALA A 540 2.27 28.25 -35.20
CA ALA A 540 3.34 29.12 -35.70
C ALA A 540 2.80 30.21 -36.64
N LYS A 541 1.72 29.95 -37.39
CA LYS A 541 1.07 30.95 -38.24
C LYS A 541 0.24 31.96 -37.47
N SER A 542 -0.44 31.56 -36.39
CA SER A 542 -1.14 32.51 -35.51
C SER A 542 -0.15 33.41 -34.74
N ALA A 543 0.99 32.87 -34.29
CA ALA A 543 2.08 33.65 -33.69
C ALA A 543 2.77 34.60 -34.70
N ALA A 544 2.99 34.17 -35.95
CA ALA A 544 3.60 35.00 -36.99
C ALA A 544 2.70 36.18 -37.39
N ILE A 545 1.37 35.98 -37.49
CA ILE A 545 0.42 37.04 -37.88
C ILE A 545 0.32 38.14 -36.81
N VAL A 546 0.42 37.80 -35.51
CA VAL A 546 0.46 38.79 -34.41
C VAL A 546 1.80 39.54 -34.40
N SER A 547 2.90 38.88 -34.76
CA SER A 547 4.24 39.48 -34.79
C SER A 547 4.53 40.35 -36.02
N ASP A 548 3.92 40.04 -37.18
CA ASP A 548 4.06 40.84 -38.40
C ASP A 548 3.16 42.08 -38.39
N ALA A 549 2.00 42.03 -37.71
CA ALA A 549 1.16 43.21 -37.50
C ALA A 549 1.84 44.26 -36.58
N SER A 550 2.62 43.81 -35.60
CA SER A 550 3.36 44.67 -34.68
C SER A 550 4.66 45.22 -35.31
N LYS A 551 5.40 44.40 -36.08
CA LYS A 551 6.60 44.84 -36.80
C LYS A 551 6.34 45.76 -37.99
N SER A 552 5.16 45.68 -38.61
CA SER A 552 4.77 46.57 -39.71
C SER A 552 4.39 47.98 -39.23
N LEU A 553 3.96 48.12 -37.96
CA LEU A 553 3.66 49.43 -37.35
C LEU A 553 4.94 50.16 -36.90
N GLU A 554 5.94 49.45 -36.40
CA GLU A 554 7.22 50.06 -35.97
C GLU A 554 8.11 50.45 -37.17
N LYS A 555 8.04 49.75 -38.30
CA LYS A 555 8.89 50.01 -39.48
C LYS A 555 8.49 51.20 -40.35
N LEU A 556 7.36 51.85 -40.08
CA LEU A 556 6.96 53.09 -40.74
C LEU A 556 7.35 54.35 -39.95
N ALA A 557 7.86 54.21 -38.72
CA ALA A 557 8.09 55.34 -37.82
C ALA A 557 9.54 55.83 -37.71
N THR A 558 10.55 55.11 -38.20
CA THR A 558 11.96 55.53 -38.06
C THR A 558 12.82 55.11 -39.24
N GLU A 559 13.17 56.10 -40.07
CA GLU A 559 14.43 56.26 -40.82
C GLU A 559 14.85 55.13 -41.79
N GLY A 560 15.12 55.36 -43.08
CA GLY A 560 15.98 56.41 -43.61
C GLY A 560 17.39 55.85 -43.92
N LYS A 561 17.60 55.42 -45.18
CA LYS A 561 18.88 55.09 -45.85
C LYS A 561 19.63 53.76 -45.60
N ALA A 562 19.72 53.04 -46.72
CA ALA A 562 20.61 51.98 -47.23
C ALA A 562 21.91 51.59 -46.49
N ARG A 563 22.14 50.26 -46.41
CA ARG A 563 23.45 49.60 -46.46
C ARG A 563 23.49 48.58 -47.62
N PRO A 564 24.66 48.35 -48.24
CA PRO A 564 24.80 47.54 -49.45
C PRO A 564 24.67 46.04 -49.16
N PHE A 565 24.13 45.33 -50.15
CA PHE A 565 23.88 43.90 -50.16
C PHE A 565 25.20 43.13 -50.40
N ASP A 566 25.58 42.24 -49.48
CA ASP A 566 26.81 41.45 -49.56
C ASP A 566 26.56 40.12 -50.33
N ILE A 567 27.12 40.04 -51.55
CA ILE A 567 26.89 38.96 -52.53
C ILE A 567 27.66 37.67 -52.16
N GLY A 568 28.66 37.73 -51.29
CA GLY A 568 29.44 36.56 -50.86
C GLY A 568 28.69 35.63 -49.89
N ARG A 569 27.91 36.20 -48.97
CA ARG A 569 27.12 35.44 -47.99
C ARG A 569 25.85 34.83 -48.58
N SER A 570 25.35 35.40 -49.68
CA SER A 570 24.17 34.90 -50.41
C SER A 570 24.52 33.78 -51.39
N MET A 571 25.69 33.78 -52.06
CA MET A 571 26.09 32.64 -52.91
C MET A 571 26.31 31.33 -52.13
N GLY A 572 26.86 31.37 -50.91
CA GLY A 572 27.03 30.16 -50.09
C GLY A 572 25.71 29.53 -49.65
N ILE A 573 24.68 30.36 -49.41
CA ILE A 573 23.34 29.90 -49.03
C ILE A 573 22.58 29.39 -50.27
N PHE A 574 22.69 30.06 -51.44
CA PHE A 574 22.08 29.60 -52.69
C PHE A 574 22.75 28.36 -53.28
N ALA A 575 24.07 28.18 -53.10
CA ALA A 575 24.76 26.95 -53.51
C ALA A 575 24.36 25.76 -52.61
N ALA A 576 24.24 25.96 -51.30
CA ALA A 576 23.76 24.91 -50.38
C ALA A 576 22.29 24.53 -50.63
N ILE A 577 21.42 25.52 -50.91
CA ILE A 577 20.01 25.29 -51.28
C ILE A 577 19.89 24.65 -52.67
N GLY A 578 20.69 25.06 -53.64
CA GLY A 578 20.72 24.49 -54.99
C GLY A 578 21.26 23.06 -55.03
N LEU A 579 22.27 22.73 -54.22
CA LEU A 579 22.77 21.35 -54.07
C LEU A 579 21.76 20.46 -53.32
N ALA A 580 21.05 21.00 -52.33
CA ALA A 580 19.99 20.29 -51.62
C ALA A 580 18.75 20.02 -52.51
N LEU A 581 18.31 21.00 -53.29
CA LEU A 581 17.24 20.79 -54.29
C LEU A 581 17.68 19.88 -55.44
N GLY A 582 18.95 19.95 -55.86
CA GLY A 582 19.53 19.04 -56.85
C GLY A 582 19.56 17.59 -56.36
N ALA A 583 19.97 17.36 -55.11
CA ALA A 583 19.97 16.04 -54.48
C ALA A 583 18.55 15.47 -54.32
N ILE A 584 17.57 16.30 -53.95
CA ILE A 584 16.14 15.92 -53.90
C ILE A 584 15.61 15.63 -55.30
N GLY A 585 16.00 16.43 -56.30
CA GLY A 585 15.65 16.22 -57.71
C GLY A 585 16.19 14.89 -58.25
N THR A 586 17.45 14.56 -57.95
CA THR A 586 18.04 13.26 -58.32
C THR A 586 17.42 12.09 -57.57
N ALA A 587 17.06 12.27 -56.29
CA ALA A 587 16.37 11.25 -55.52
C ALA A 587 14.95 10.99 -56.08
N LEU A 588 14.17 12.04 -56.33
CA LEU A 588 12.84 11.94 -56.93
C LEU A 588 12.89 11.37 -58.36
N ALA A 589 13.87 11.76 -59.17
CA ALA A 589 14.08 11.20 -60.51
C ALA A 589 14.47 9.72 -60.46
N SER A 590 15.31 9.31 -59.49
CA SER A 590 15.67 7.91 -59.30
C SER A 590 14.49 7.05 -58.85
N ILE A 591 13.64 7.58 -57.95
CA ILE A 591 12.40 6.92 -57.50
C ILE A 591 11.40 6.82 -58.65
N ALA A 592 11.22 7.89 -59.43
CA ALA A 592 10.34 7.90 -60.58
C ALA A 592 10.81 6.92 -61.67
N SER A 593 12.11 6.93 -62.01
CA SER A 593 12.70 6.00 -62.98
C SER A 593 12.55 4.55 -62.51
N ALA A 594 12.76 4.28 -61.23
CA ALA A 594 12.53 2.96 -60.66
C ALA A 594 11.04 2.56 -60.76
N LEU A 595 10.10 3.47 -60.45
CA LEU A 595 8.66 3.25 -60.57
C LEU A 595 8.22 2.95 -62.00
N PHE A 596 8.76 3.66 -62.99
CA PHE A 596 8.44 3.47 -64.41
C PHE A 596 9.07 2.20 -65.01
N SER A 597 10.11 1.65 -64.37
CA SER A 597 10.72 0.37 -64.79
C SER A 597 9.96 -0.88 -64.31
N LEU A 598 8.99 -0.72 -63.40
CA LEU A 598 8.22 -1.83 -62.84
C LEU A 598 7.04 -2.22 -63.74
N SER A 599 6.90 -3.53 -63.97
CA SER A 599 5.73 -4.11 -64.61
C SER A 599 4.50 -4.03 -63.69
N TRP A 600 3.29 -3.97 -64.26
CA TRP A 600 2.04 -3.79 -63.49
C TRP A 600 1.82 -4.81 -62.35
N TRP A 601 2.29 -6.06 -62.52
CA TRP A 601 2.20 -7.13 -61.51
C TRP A 601 3.21 -6.97 -60.36
N GLN A 602 4.27 -6.17 -60.56
CA GLN A 602 5.27 -5.88 -59.52
C GLN A 602 4.78 -4.79 -58.56
N PHE A 603 3.80 -3.98 -58.93
CA PHE A 603 3.22 -2.96 -58.03
C PHE A 603 2.55 -3.58 -56.78
N PRO A 604 1.70 -4.63 -56.88
CA PRO A 604 1.20 -5.34 -55.70
C PRO A 604 2.31 -5.91 -54.81
N LEU A 605 3.38 -6.46 -55.39
CA LEU A 605 4.52 -7.01 -54.65
C LEU A 605 5.34 -5.90 -53.97
N LEU A 606 5.56 -4.78 -54.64
CA LEU A 606 6.22 -3.59 -54.09
C LEU A 606 5.41 -3.04 -52.90
N LEU A 607 4.08 -2.91 -53.04
CA LEU A 607 3.20 -2.45 -51.97
C LEU A 607 3.18 -3.42 -50.78
N ALA A 608 3.10 -4.72 -51.04
CA ALA A 608 3.20 -5.74 -50.00
C ALA A 608 4.57 -5.74 -49.31
N GLY A 609 5.65 -5.59 -50.07
CA GLY A 609 7.02 -5.49 -49.56
C GLY A 609 7.24 -4.26 -48.70
N LEU A 610 6.77 -3.08 -49.14
CA LEU A 610 6.80 -1.85 -48.35
C LEU A 610 5.96 -1.99 -47.08
N PHE A 611 4.76 -2.56 -47.21
CA PHE A 611 3.88 -2.81 -46.06
C PHE A 611 4.57 -3.71 -45.04
N LEU A 612 5.22 -4.79 -45.48
CA LEU A 612 5.94 -5.72 -44.61
C LEU A 612 7.22 -5.13 -44.04
N ALA A 613 7.93 -4.26 -44.78
CA ALA A 613 9.10 -3.54 -44.27
C ALA A 613 8.73 -2.57 -43.14
N VAL A 614 7.57 -1.90 -43.25
CA VAL A 614 7.08 -0.95 -42.24
C VAL A 614 6.39 -1.67 -41.07
N SER A 615 5.50 -2.62 -41.35
CA SER A 615 4.69 -3.31 -40.33
C SER A 615 5.36 -4.54 -39.74
N GLY A 616 6.22 -5.23 -40.50
CA GLY A 616 6.85 -6.50 -40.12
C GLY A 616 7.63 -6.43 -38.80
N PRO A 617 8.52 -5.44 -38.59
CA PRO A 617 9.22 -5.29 -37.30
C PRO A 617 8.27 -5.13 -36.11
N SER A 618 7.18 -4.35 -36.27
CA SER A 618 6.18 -4.15 -35.21
C SER A 618 5.37 -5.41 -34.91
N MET A 619 4.99 -6.16 -35.95
CA MET A 619 4.30 -7.45 -35.81
C MET A 619 5.21 -8.48 -35.13
N PHE A 620 6.49 -8.52 -35.48
CA PHE A 620 7.47 -9.42 -34.88
C PHE A 620 7.71 -9.11 -33.40
N LEU A 621 7.89 -7.82 -33.05
CA LEU A 621 7.99 -7.40 -31.65
C LEU A 621 6.72 -7.70 -30.86
N ALA A 622 5.53 -7.47 -31.44
CA ALA A 622 4.28 -7.82 -30.81
C ALA A 622 4.15 -9.33 -30.59
N TRP A 623 4.52 -10.14 -31.58
CA TRP A 623 4.54 -11.60 -31.46
C TRP A 623 5.50 -12.08 -30.36
N LEU A 624 6.72 -11.51 -30.27
CA LEU A 624 7.67 -11.81 -29.20
C LEU A 624 7.11 -11.44 -27.82
N LYS A 625 6.57 -10.23 -27.65
CA LYS A 625 5.97 -9.77 -26.39
C LYS A 625 4.78 -10.63 -25.98
N LEU A 626 3.88 -10.96 -26.91
CA LEU A 626 2.69 -11.77 -26.66
C LEU A 626 3.01 -13.19 -26.20
N ARG A 627 4.11 -13.79 -26.70
CA ARG A 627 4.60 -15.11 -26.28
C ARG A 627 5.28 -15.11 -24.91
N ARG A 628 5.78 -13.95 -24.48
CA ARG A 628 6.46 -13.78 -23.19
C ARG A 628 5.54 -13.18 -22.11
N ARG A 629 4.23 -13.09 -22.36
CA ARG A 629 3.27 -12.59 -21.38
C ARG A 629 3.26 -13.50 -20.16
N THR A 630 3.46 -12.90 -18.99
CA THR A 630 3.47 -13.63 -17.72
C THR A 630 2.85 -12.83 -16.60
N LEU A 631 2.19 -13.50 -15.67
CA LEU A 631 1.61 -12.90 -14.47
C LEU A 631 2.65 -12.61 -13.38
N GLY A 632 3.82 -13.29 -13.40
CA GLY A 632 4.81 -13.22 -12.31
C GLY A 632 5.16 -11.80 -11.85
N PRO A 633 5.64 -10.90 -12.74
CA PRO A 633 6.00 -9.54 -12.36
C PRO A 633 4.83 -8.68 -11.86
N VAL A 634 3.58 -9.04 -12.19
CA VAL A 634 2.39 -8.36 -11.67
C VAL A 634 2.19 -8.76 -10.20
N LEU A 635 2.25 -10.05 -9.90
CA LEU A 635 2.11 -10.56 -8.54
C LEU A 635 3.29 -10.17 -7.64
N ASP A 636 4.51 -10.19 -8.17
CA ASP A 636 5.70 -9.73 -7.43
C ASP A 636 5.56 -8.26 -7.00
N ALA A 637 4.91 -7.45 -7.83
CA ALA A 637 4.62 -6.05 -7.53
C ALA A 637 3.46 -5.89 -6.52
N SER A 638 2.63 -6.91 -6.34
CA SER A 638 1.61 -7.01 -5.29
C SER A 638 2.12 -7.72 -4.02
N GLY A 639 3.44 -7.85 -3.85
CA GLY A 639 4.06 -8.39 -2.62
C GLY A 639 4.24 -9.91 -2.58
N TRP A 640 3.91 -10.63 -3.65
CA TRP A 640 4.22 -12.05 -3.78
C TRP A 640 5.71 -12.27 -4.07
N ALA A 641 6.21 -13.46 -3.77
CA ALA A 641 7.50 -13.92 -4.27
C ALA A 641 7.26 -15.08 -5.24
N VAL A 642 7.08 -14.76 -6.51
CA VAL A 642 6.80 -15.75 -7.55
C VAL A 642 8.10 -16.30 -8.12
N ASN A 643 8.17 -17.62 -8.23
CA ASN A 643 9.37 -18.34 -8.70
C ASN A 643 9.22 -18.92 -10.12
N SER A 644 8.03 -18.81 -10.73
CA SER A 644 7.78 -19.27 -12.10
C SER A 644 7.26 -18.17 -13.03
N GLN A 645 7.55 -18.31 -14.33
CA GLN A 645 6.97 -17.46 -15.36
C GLN A 645 5.56 -17.97 -15.66
N ILE A 646 4.58 -17.62 -14.83
CA ILE A 646 3.15 -17.98 -14.99
C ILE A 646 2.66 -17.49 -16.36
N PRO A 647 2.60 -18.29 -17.45
CA PRO A 647 2.44 -17.75 -18.80
C PRO A 647 0.97 -17.51 -19.14
N ILE A 648 0.68 -16.40 -19.83
CA ILE A 648 -0.66 -16.11 -20.36
C ILE A 648 -0.66 -16.26 -21.87
N ASN A 649 -1.06 -17.45 -22.31
CA ASN A 649 -1.21 -17.76 -23.74
C ASN A 649 -2.44 -17.03 -24.34
N PHE A 650 -2.63 -17.16 -25.66
CA PHE A 650 -3.73 -16.46 -26.35
C PHE A 650 -5.13 -16.96 -25.92
N MET A 651 -5.29 -18.26 -25.68
CA MET A 651 -6.57 -18.84 -25.27
C MET A 651 -6.96 -18.37 -23.86
N LEU A 652 -6.05 -18.50 -22.90
CA LEU A 652 -6.26 -17.99 -21.54
C LEU A 652 -6.53 -16.48 -21.56
N GLY A 653 -5.75 -15.73 -22.35
CA GLY A 653 -5.97 -14.30 -22.53
C GLY A 653 -7.36 -13.95 -23.07
N SER A 654 -7.99 -14.80 -23.89
CA SER A 654 -9.37 -14.54 -24.36
C SER A 654 -10.43 -14.75 -23.27
N TYR A 655 -10.16 -15.56 -22.25
CA TYR A 655 -11.05 -15.73 -21.09
C TYR A 655 -10.82 -14.68 -20.00
N LEU A 656 -9.64 -14.06 -19.93
CA LEU A 656 -9.34 -13.02 -18.95
C LEU A 656 -9.90 -11.64 -19.35
N THR A 657 -10.24 -11.43 -20.62
CA THR A 657 -10.90 -10.20 -21.09
C THR A 657 -11.93 -10.53 -22.17
N ASP A 658 -13.20 -10.31 -21.87
CA ASP A 658 -14.27 -10.43 -22.87
C ASP A 658 -14.53 -9.09 -23.54
N THR A 659 -14.76 -9.12 -24.85
CA THR A 659 -15.13 -7.94 -25.64
C THR A 659 -16.62 -7.96 -25.98
N ALA A 660 -17.26 -6.80 -26.00
CA ALA A 660 -18.66 -6.67 -26.37
C ALA A 660 -18.96 -7.34 -27.72
N ALA A 661 -19.74 -8.41 -27.66
CA ALA A 661 -20.29 -9.11 -28.80
C ALA A 661 -21.82 -9.02 -28.73
N LEU A 662 -22.48 -8.96 -29.89
CA LEU A 662 -23.92 -9.09 -29.90
C LEU A 662 -24.30 -10.54 -29.58
N PRO A 663 -25.44 -10.76 -28.89
CA PRO A 663 -25.91 -12.10 -28.61
C PRO A 663 -26.17 -12.86 -29.93
N PRO A 664 -26.04 -14.21 -29.93
CA PRO A 664 -26.13 -15.02 -31.15
C PRO A 664 -27.48 -14.85 -31.89
N ASN A 665 -28.54 -14.47 -31.17
CA ASN A 665 -29.88 -14.29 -31.72
C ASN A 665 -30.19 -12.82 -32.09
N ALA A 666 -29.19 -11.96 -32.26
CA ALA A 666 -29.38 -10.54 -32.60
C ALA A 666 -29.66 -10.32 -34.10
N ASN A 667 -30.82 -9.79 -34.44
CA ASN A 667 -31.11 -9.27 -35.79
C ASN A 667 -30.58 -7.83 -35.93
N ARG A 668 -29.74 -7.59 -36.95
CA ARG A 668 -29.17 -6.25 -37.24
C ARG A 668 -29.85 -5.63 -38.45
N THR A 669 -30.35 -4.41 -38.30
CA THR A 669 -30.74 -3.56 -39.43
C THR A 669 -29.54 -2.74 -39.89
N PHE A 670 -29.23 -2.75 -41.19
CA PHE A 670 -28.09 -2.02 -41.77
C PHE A 670 -28.47 -0.65 -42.35
N ASN A 671 -29.70 -0.19 -42.09
CA ASN A 671 -30.19 1.10 -42.52
C ASN A 671 -29.75 2.18 -41.50
N ASP A 672 -28.53 2.67 -41.67
CA ASP A 672 -27.95 3.73 -40.83
C ASP A 672 -28.21 5.11 -41.48
N PRO A 673 -29.15 5.92 -40.94
CA PRO A 673 -29.48 7.24 -41.49
C PRO A 673 -28.36 8.28 -41.33
N PHE A 674 -27.39 8.04 -40.45
CA PHE A 674 -26.26 8.96 -40.18
C PHE A 674 -24.95 8.47 -40.79
N ARG A 675 -24.96 7.40 -41.58
CA ARG A 675 -23.77 6.88 -42.22
C ARG A 675 -23.18 7.90 -43.18
N ASN A 676 -22.01 8.43 -42.83
CA ASN A 676 -21.25 9.29 -43.72
C ASN A 676 -20.84 8.49 -44.97
N ARG A 677 -21.46 8.77 -46.12
CA ARG A 677 -21.22 8.06 -47.38
C ARG A 677 -19.84 8.46 -47.90
N SER A 678 -18.81 7.72 -47.52
CA SER A 678 -17.45 8.00 -47.98
C SER A 678 -17.37 7.87 -49.51
N HIS A 679 -17.10 9.00 -50.18
CA HIS A 679 -16.95 9.09 -51.63
C HIS A 679 -15.65 8.49 -52.15
N TRP A 680 -14.77 7.98 -51.28
CA TRP A 680 -13.46 7.44 -51.68
C TRP A 680 -13.56 6.31 -52.72
N LYS A 681 -14.64 5.51 -52.68
CA LYS A 681 -14.92 4.50 -53.71
C LYS A 681 -15.23 5.15 -55.07
N GLY A 682 -15.93 6.29 -55.06
CA GLY A 682 -16.16 7.10 -56.25
C GLY A 682 -14.87 7.73 -56.78
N TRP A 683 -13.99 8.21 -55.90
CA TRP A 683 -12.66 8.72 -56.28
C TRP A 683 -11.73 7.63 -56.80
N LEU A 684 -11.73 6.43 -56.21
CA LEU A 684 -10.99 5.26 -56.71
C LEU A 684 -11.51 4.80 -58.07
N LEU A 685 -12.83 4.81 -58.27
CA LEU A 685 -13.45 4.52 -59.56
C LEU A 685 -13.06 5.57 -60.60
N ALA A 686 -13.12 6.86 -60.25
CA ALA A 686 -12.71 7.96 -61.11
C ALA A 686 -11.22 7.89 -61.48
N LEU A 687 -10.36 7.54 -60.52
CA LEU A 687 -8.92 7.34 -60.75
C LEU A 687 -8.67 6.14 -61.68
N ALA A 688 -9.38 5.02 -61.46
CA ALA A 688 -9.28 3.84 -62.32
C ALA A 688 -9.73 4.16 -63.76
N VAL A 689 -10.82 4.90 -63.93
CA VAL A 689 -11.31 5.36 -65.23
C VAL A 689 -10.31 6.32 -65.88
N ALA A 690 -9.72 7.24 -65.13
CA ALA A 690 -8.69 8.15 -65.63
C ALA A 690 -7.43 7.40 -66.09
N CYS A 691 -6.98 6.38 -65.34
CA CYS A 691 -5.86 5.53 -65.73
C CYS A 691 -6.16 4.71 -67.00
N ILE A 692 -7.38 4.19 -67.14
CA ILE A 692 -7.82 3.49 -68.35
C ILE A 692 -7.85 4.45 -69.54
N ALA A 693 -8.36 5.66 -69.35
CA ALA A 693 -8.38 6.69 -70.39
C ALA A 693 -6.96 7.12 -70.81
N ALA A 694 -6.06 7.33 -69.85
CA ALA A 694 -4.65 7.62 -70.13
C ALA A 694 -3.97 6.46 -70.87
N GLY A 695 -4.25 5.20 -70.48
CA GLY A 695 -3.82 3.99 -71.18
C GLY A 695 -4.33 3.92 -72.62
N ALA A 696 -5.60 4.24 -72.84
CA ALA A 696 -6.20 4.29 -74.17
C ALA A 696 -5.62 5.42 -75.04
N ILE A 697 -5.34 6.59 -74.45
CA ILE A 697 -4.70 7.73 -75.14
C ILE A 697 -3.26 7.38 -75.51
N THR A 698 -2.51 6.71 -74.64
CA THR A 698 -1.13 6.28 -74.92
C THR A 698 -1.06 5.19 -75.98
N VAL A 699 -1.95 4.19 -75.93
CA VAL A 699 -2.08 3.18 -76.99
C VAL A 699 -2.54 3.83 -78.31
N GLY A 700 -3.47 4.77 -78.24
CA GLY A 700 -3.94 5.55 -79.39
C GLY A 700 -2.85 6.43 -79.99
N TYR A 701 -2.01 7.07 -79.16
CA TYR A 701 -0.87 7.87 -79.58
C TYR A 701 0.22 7.00 -80.22
N GLN A 702 0.53 5.84 -79.63
CA GLN A 702 1.47 4.88 -80.23
C GLN A 702 0.94 4.28 -81.56
N ALA A 703 -0.37 4.06 -81.68
CA ALA A 703 -0.99 3.64 -82.93
C ALA A 703 -0.98 4.77 -83.98
N TRP A 704 -1.19 6.02 -83.56
CA TRP A 704 -1.11 7.20 -84.42
C TRP A 704 0.32 7.47 -84.91
N GLU A 705 1.32 7.36 -84.04
CA GLU A 705 2.74 7.50 -84.36
C GLU A 705 3.20 6.41 -85.35
N ARG A 706 2.70 5.17 -85.22
CA ARG A 706 2.91 4.10 -86.22
C ARG A 706 2.18 4.32 -87.54
N SER A 707 1.15 5.18 -87.57
CA SER A 707 0.36 5.48 -88.77
C SER A 707 0.83 6.70 -89.55
N GLN A 708 1.85 7.43 -89.07
CA GLN A 708 2.47 8.50 -89.84
C GLN A 708 3.35 7.93 -90.97
N PRO A 709 3.09 8.29 -92.24
CA PRO A 709 3.95 7.87 -93.34
C PRO A 709 5.33 8.53 -93.18
N HIS A 710 6.38 7.71 -93.18
CA HIS A 710 7.75 8.21 -93.26
C HIS A 710 7.91 9.02 -94.56
N SER A 711 8.29 10.29 -94.43
CA SER A 711 8.71 11.09 -95.58
C SER A 711 9.97 10.46 -96.19
N VAL A 712 9.83 9.85 -97.35
CA VAL A 712 10.95 9.31 -98.13
C VAL A 712 11.77 10.47 -98.68
N ASN A 713 13.04 10.55 -98.30
CA ASN A 713 14.03 11.46 -98.89
C ASN A 713 14.41 10.93 -100.30
N PRO A 714 14.28 11.71 -101.38
CA PRO A 714 14.48 11.23 -102.75
C PRO A 714 15.94 11.34 -103.22
N ALA A 715 16.90 10.68 -102.53
CA ALA A 715 18.32 10.74 -102.91
C ALA A 715 19.05 9.39 -103.09
N GLU A 716 18.45 8.24 -102.82
CA GLU A 716 19.15 6.95 -103.02
C GLU A 716 18.25 5.93 -103.73
N THR A 717 18.16 6.04 -105.06
CA THR A 717 17.70 4.94 -105.94
C THR A 717 18.18 5.17 -107.37
N VAL A 718 19.48 4.90 -107.63
CA VAL A 718 20.00 4.60 -108.98
C VAL A 718 20.99 3.44 -108.89
N GLY A 719 20.73 2.37 -109.63
CA GLY A 719 21.55 1.16 -109.73
C GLY A 719 20.67 -0.09 -109.91
N LEU A 720 19.75 -0.11 -110.87
CA LEU A 720 19.92 -0.72 -112.21
C LEU A 720 20.30 -2.21 -112.21
N LEU A 721 19.24 -3.04 -112.26
CA LEU A 721 18.93 -4.21 -113.11
C LEU A 721 19.99 -5.32 -113.39
N PRO A 722 19.53 -6.59 -113.54
CA PRO A 722 20.35 -7.81 -113.55
C PRO A 722 20.76 -8.27 -114.96
N PRO A 723 21.59 -9.33 -115.09
CA PRO A 723 21.57 -10.19 -116.27
C PRO A 723 21.10 -11.63 -115.97
N ILE A 724 20.43 -12.19 -116.98
CA ILE A 724 19.90 -13.56 -117.03
C ILE A 724 20.94 -14.52 -117.68
N THR A 725 20.89 -15.76 -117.20
CA THR A 725 21.60 -17.03 -117.46
C THR A 725 22.10 -17.42 -118.88
N ALA A 726 23.12 -18.31 -118.92
CA ALA A 726 23.21 -19.43 -119.88
C ALA A 726 24.05 -20.65 -119.36
N SER A 727 23.33 -21.74 -118.97
CA SER A 727 23.41 -23.20 -119.31
C SER A 727 24.74 -23.98 -119.64
N PRO A 728 24.75 -25.34 -119.71
CA PRO A 728 25.47 -26.25 -118.78
C PRO A 728 26.49 -27.24 -119.42
N ALA A 729 27.26 -28.01 -118.62
CA ALA A 729 27.53 -29.47 -118.76
C ALA A 729 28.77 -29.99 -117.97
N ALA A 730 28.63 -31.20 -117.39
CA ALA A 730 29.63 -32.25 -117.09
C ALA A 730 30.74 -31.94 -116.04
N GLN A 731 31.22 -32.83 -115.15
CA GLN A 731 31.11 -34.28 -114.89
C GLN A 731 31.61 -34.54 -113.44
N THR A 732 31.05 -35.55 -112.78
CA THR A 732 31.48 -36.30 -111.56
C THR A 732 32.84 -37.02 -111.74
N PRO A 733 33.41 -37.77 -110.75
CA PRO A 733 33.12 -37.92 -109.30
C PRO A 733 34.40 -38.01 -108.38
N ALA A 734 34.17 -38.17 -107.06
CA ALA A 734 34.66 -39.27 -106.20
C ALA A 734 35.41 -38.92 -104.90
N GLU A 735 35.00 -39.68 -103.86
CA GLU A 735 35.76 -40.24 -102.72
C GLU A 735 35.98 -39.47 -101.40
N THR A 736 35.04 -39.74 -100.48
CA THR A 736 35.16 -40.38 -99.14
C THR A 736 36.50 -40.44 -98.36
N LYS A 737 36.43 -39.87 -97.13
CA LYS A 737 36.76 -40.43 -95.78
C LYS A 737 38.21 -40.85 -95.47
N PRO A 738 38.63 -41.08 -94.19
CA PRO A 738 37.88 -41.49 -92.97
C PRO A 738 37.43 -40.38 -92.02
#